data_AF-A0A2T7U8A3-F1
#
_entry.id   AF-A0A2T7U8A3-F1
#
_cell.length_a   1.000
_cell.length_b   1.000
_cell.length_c   1.000
_cell.angle_alpha   90.00
_cell.angle_beta   90.00
_cell.angle_gamma   90.00
#
_symmetry.space_group_name_H-M   'P 1'
#
loop_
_entity.id
_entity.type
_entity.pdbx_description
1 polymer ?
#
loop_
_entity_poly.entity_id
_entity_poly.type
_entity_poly.pdbx_seq_one_letter_code
_entity_poly.pdbx_strand_id
1 'polypeptide(L)'
;MTNPLLDTSGLPLFDRIAPEHVAPALDELLAAAEKALDTVTAADFPSDWKAIAQTLDVSTERLGMAWGAVSHLNSVADTPELRAAYNAALPRVTEFWTRLGSDERLYAKYKAIDAASLNTEQTQARKNALRGFVLGGAELQGQAKERYAAIQERLAEITQKFSENTLDATDKFALYVSEDQLQGVPADVVQATRDAAQKEGQEGHRLSLKMPVYLPVMQFADSGALREQLYKAYVTRASDQAPEDAKHFDNTPLMQEILALRQEEAHLLGFDNYAQVSVVPKMAESPEKVTTFLRDLAAKARPFAEKDLADLREFAANALGITGPLNAWDVPYLSEKLKEARYSFSEQEVKQYFTAPKVLAGLFKIIETLFEVSIRADQAPVWHPAVAFYRIERDGKLIGQFYLDPPARAGKRGGAWMDDVRGRWQRPDTGVLQTPVAHLVCNFAEGVNGQPALLTHDDVITLFHEFGHGLHHMLTQVNERDVSGISGVEWDAVELPSQFMENFCWEWSVLRHMTAHVETGEPLPRALFDKMLAAKNFQSGLQTLRQIEFSLFDMLVHAEHDPAQDFMPLLAQVRDEVAVMRPPAFNRMAHTFSHIFAGGYAAGYYSYKWAEVLSADAYAAFEETAADDGTPSVETGRLYRQAILEAGGSRPALESFKAFRGREPNLDALLRHQGMV
;
A
#
# COMPACT_ATOMS: atom_id res chain seq x y z
N MET A 1 -23.95 26.43 10.11
CA MET A 1 -23.75 25.98 8.72
C MET A 1 -24.06 24.50 8.66
N THR A 2 -24.40 23.95 7.49
CA THR A 2 -24.56 22.49 7.33
C THR A 2 -23.21 21.81 7.53
N ASN A 3 -23.18 20.71 8.29
CA ASN A 3 -21.97 19.94 8.54
C ASN A 3 -21.44 19.35 7.21
N PRO A 4 -20.17 19.58 6.83
CA PRO A 4 -19.63 19.15 5.53
C PRO A 4 -19.59 17.63 5.34
N LEU A 5 -19.52 16.85 6.43
CA LEU A 5 -19.52 15.38 6.37
C LEU A 5 -20.89 14.77 6.05
N LEU A 6 -21.97 15.56 6.13
CA LEU A 6 -23.33 15.11 5.78
C LEU A 6 -23.66 15.32 4.29
N ASP A 7 -22.84 16.08 3.55
CA ASP A 7 -23.02 16.31 2.12
C ASP A 7 -22.36 15.20 1.30
N THR A 8 -23.16 14.20 0.94
CA THR A 8 -22.75 13.07 0.10
C THR A 8 -23.20 13.25 -1.36
N SER A 9 -23.53 14.48 -1.79
CA SER A 9 -24.05 14.74 -3.14
C SER A 9 -22.98 14.83 -4.23
N GLY A 10 -21.72 15.03 -3.84
CA GLY A 10 -20.59 15.26 -4.74
C GLY A 10 -19.30 14.58 -4.27
N LEU A 11 -18.20 15.31 -4.34
CA LEU A 11 -16.90 14.94 -3.77
C LEU A 11 -16.83 15.41 -2.30
N PRO A 12 -16.04 14.75 -1.42
CA PRO A 12 -15.91 15.19 -0.04
C PRO A 12 -15.36 16.61 0.06
N LEU A 13 -15.94 17.40 0.97
CA LEU A 13 -15.59 18.81 1.19
C LEU A 13 -14.36 18.94 2.10
N PHE A 14 -13.23 18.35 1.68
CA PHE A 14 -11.99 18.25 2.46
C PHE A 14 -11.44 19.59 2.96
N ASP A 15 -11.70 20.68 2.23
CA ASP A 15 -11.31 22.06 2.58
C ASP A 15 -12.10 22.64 3.77
N ARG A 16 -13.19 21.97 4.19
CA ARG A 16 -14.14 22.42 5.21
C ARG A 16 -14.31 21.45 6.37
N ILE A 17 -13.83 20.21 6.26
CA ILE A 17 -13.87 19.25 7.36
C ILE A 17 -12.96 19.75 8.49
N ALA A 18 -13.44 19.64 9.73
CA ALA A 18 -12.76 20.09 10.94
C ALA A 18 -13.09 19.13 12.08
N PRO A 19 -12.26 19.04 13.14
CA PRO A 19 -12.47 18.07 14.23
C PRO A 19 -13.86 18.13 14.88
N GLU A 20 -14.41 19.34 15.07
CA GLU A 20 -15.74 19.56 15.63
C GLU A 20 -16.90 19.06 14.76
N HIS A 21 -16.65 18.77 13.47
CA HIS A 21 -17.65 18.22 12.56
C HIS A 21 -17.82 16.70 12.71
N VAL A 22 -16.81 15.98 13.23
CA VAL A 22 -16.74 14.52 13.23
C VAL A 22 -17.87 13.89 14.04
N ALA A 23 -17.94 14.16 15.34
CA ALA A 23 -18.93 13.54 16.23
C ALA A 23 -20.39 13.85 15.83
N PRO A 24 -20.79 15.11 15.55
CA PRO A 24 -22.17 15.41 15.14
C PRO A 24 -22.58 14.80 13.79
N ALA A 25 -21.63 14.58 12.87
CA ALA A 25 -21.93 13.91 11.60
C ALA A 25 -22.16 12.40 11.82
N LEU A 26 -21.31 11.77 12.63
CA LEU A 26 -21.44 10.36 12.95
C LEU A 26 -22.68 10.05 13.78
N ASP A 27 -23.11 10.96 14.68
CA ASP A 27 -24.39 10.83 15.39
C ASP A 27 -25.57 10.67 14.43
N GLU A 28 -25.64 11.48 13.36
CA GLU A 28 -26.72 11.39 12.36
C GLU A 28 -26.55 10.17 11.44
N LEU A 29 -25.34 9.92 10.95
CA LEU A 29 -25.06 8.85 9.98
C LEU A 29 -25.16 7.45 10.58
N LEU A 30 -24.69 7.25 11.81
CA LEU A 30 -24.86 5.98 12.54
C LEU A 30 -26.34 5.73 12.81
N ALA A 31 -27.08 6.71 13.33
CA ALA A 31 -28.52 6.56 13.58
C ALA A 31 -29.33 6.27 12.30
N ALA A 32 -28.93 6.84 11.16
CA ALA A 32 -29.53 6.52 9.86
C ALA A 32 -29.21 5.08 9.42
N ALA A 33 -27.97 4.63 9.58
CA ALA A 33 -27.53 3.30 9.21
C ALA A 33 -28.11 2.19 10.12
N GLU A 34 -28.21 2.43 11.44
CA GLU A 34 -28.90 1.54 12.38
C GLU A 34 -30.39 1.41 12.03
N LYS A 35 -31.08 2.54 11.76
CA LYS A 35 -32.48 2.50 11.33
C LYS A 35 -32.67 1.73 10.03
N ALA A 36 -31.73 1.84 9.09
CA ALA A 36 -31.77 1.08 7.85
C ALA A 36 -31.57 -0.42 8.08
N LEU A 37 -30.65 -0.81 8.97
CA LEU A 37 -30.45 -2.20 9.39
C LEU A 37 -31.72 -2.78 10.03
N ASP A 38 -32.34 -2.08 10.99
CA ASP A 38 -33.59 -2.53 11.62
C ASP A 38 -34.75 -2.61 10.63
N THR A 39 -34.81 -1.72 9.64
CA THR A 39 -35.81 -1.78 8.57
C THR A 39 -35.61 -3.02 7.68
N VAL A 40 -34.38 -3.28 7.23
CA VAL A 40 -34.07 -4.43 6.36
C VAL A 40 -34.23 -5.77 7.08
N THR A 41 -33.95 -5.80 8.39
CA THR A 41 -34.03 -7.03 9.19
C THR A 41 -35.42 -7.34 9.74
N ALA A 42 -36.40 -6.44 9.55
CA ALA A 42 -37.80 -6.68 9.90
C ALA A 42 -38.37 -7.92 9.18
N ALA A 43 -39.28 -8.65 9.82
CA ALA A 43 -39.77 -9.94 9.33
C ALA A 43 -40.52 -9.83 7.99
N ASP A 44 -41.24 -8.72 7.77
CA ASP A 44 -42.02 -8.39 6.58
C ASP A 44 -41.23 -7.71 5.46
N PHE A 45 -40.00 -7.26 5.72
CA PHE A 45 -39.10 -6.74 4.69
C PHE A 45 -38.70 -7.86 3.70
N PRO A 46 -38.73 -7.64 2.37
CA PRO A 46 -38.39 -8.69 1.41
C PRO A 46 -36.92 -9.08 1.45
N SER A 47 -36.63 -10.39 1.36
CA SER A 47 -35.28 -10.91 1.09
C SER A 47 -34.92 -10.73 -0.40
N ASP A 48 -34.89 -9.48 -0.86
CA ASP A 48 -34.58 -9.09 -2.23
C ASP A 48 -33.33 -8.21 -2.25
N TRP A 49 -32.40 -8.51 -3.16
CA TRP A 49 -31.11 -7.82 -3.25
C TRP A 49 -31.27 -6.31 -3.45
N LYS A 50 -32.15 -5.91 -4.37
CA LYS A 50 -32.34 -4.49 -4.68
C LYS A 50 -33.02 -3.76 -3.53
N ALA A 51 -34.03 -4.34 -2.90
CA ALA A 51 -34.70 -3.73 -1.74
C ALA A 51 -33.74 -3.52 -0.56
N ILE A 52 -32.90 -4.52 -0.27
CA ILE A 52 -31.83 -4.44 0.73
C ILE A 52 -30.88 -3.28 0.37
N ALA A 53 -30.33 -3.27 -0.84
CA ALA A 53 -29.37 -2.25 -1.28
C ALA A 53 -29.95 -0.82 -1.30
N GLN A 54 -31.21 -0.65 -1.69
CA GLN A 54 -31.92 0.63 -1.66
C GLN A 54 -32.03 1.23 -0.25
N THR A 55 -32.02 0.39 0.78
CA THR A 55 -32.32 0.80 2.16
C THR A 55 -31.05 0.85 2.99
N LEU A 56 -30.34 -0.29 3.07
CA LEU A 56 -29.15 -0.46 3.91
C LEU A 56 -27.92 0.11 3.24
N ASP A 57 -27.57 -0.36 2.04
CA ASP A 57 -26.27 -0.05 1.42
C ASP A 57 -26.15 1.44 1.07
N VAL A 58 -27.26 2.10 0.71
CA VAL A 58 -27.29 3.56 0.50
C VAL A 58 -27.07 4.33 1.81
N SER A 59 -27.53 3.79 2.94
CA SER A 59 -27.33 4.40 4.26
C SER A 59 -25.92 4.17 4.78
N THR A 60 -25.37 2.96 4.60
CA THR A 60 -24.01 2.59 5.03
C THR A 60 -22.93 3.15 4.12
N GLU A 61 -23.19 3.36 2.82
CA GLU A 61 -22.32 4.14 1.92
C GLU A 61 -22.13 5.56 2.44
N ARG A 62 -23.20 6.25 2.86
CA ARG A 62 -23.09 7.64 3.37
C ARG A 62 -22.25 7.71 4.65
N LEU A 63 -22.39 6.75 5.56
CA LEU A 63 -21.52 6.59 6.72
C LEU A 63 -20.07 6.31 6.30
N GLY A 64 -19.88 5.39 5.34
CA GLY A 64 -18.57 5.00 4.81
C GLY A 64 -17.82 6.16 4.14
N MET A 65 -18.48 6.95 3.29
CA MET A 65 -17.88 8.14 2.66
C MET A 65 -17.45 9.19 3.69
N ALA A 66 -18.29 9.45 4.70
CA ALA A 66 -17.95 10.40 5.77
C ALA A 66 -16.78 9.90 6.62
N TRP A 67 -16.81 8.63 7.04
CA TRP A 67 -15.74 8.04 7.83
C TRP A 67 -14.44 7.87 7.06
N GLY A 68 -14.52 7.52 5.78
CA GLY A 68 -13.39 7.49 4.85
C GLY A 68 -12.73 8.85 4.73
N ALA A 69 -13.50 9.93 4.60
CA ALA A 69 -12.95 11.29 4.56
C ALA A 69 -12.23 11.67 5.87
N VAL A 70 -12.74 11.29 7.05
CA VAL A 70 -12.04 11.54 8.33
C VAL A 70 -10.79 10.66 8.47
N SER A 71 -10.88 9.37 8.13
CA SER A 71 -9.76 8.41 8.14
C SER A 71 -8.63 8.82 7.20
N HIS A 72 -8.99 9.35 6.02
CA HIS A 72 -8.04 9.88 5.06
C HIS A 72 -7.29 11.08 5.62
N LEU A 73 -8.02 12.08 6.15
CA LEU A 73 -7.42 13.25 6.81
C LEU A 73 -6.50 12.84 7.98
N ASN A 74 -6.91 11.87 8.80
CA ASN A 74 -6.10 11.31 9.88
C ASN A 74 -4.80 10.62 9.37
N SER A 75 -4.75 10.23 8.09
CA SER A 75 -3.59 9.60 7.46
C SER A 75 -2.67 10.58 6.72
N VAL A 76 -3.17 11.75 6.30
CA VAL A 76 -2.44 12.71 5.43
C VAL A 76 -2.29 14.12 5.99
N ALA A 77 -3.02 14.45 7.05
CA ALA A 77 -3.13 15.76 7.67
C ALA A 77 -3.44 15.64 9.18
N ASP A 78 -2.79 14.67 9.85
CA ASP A 78 -2.95 14.43 11.29
C ASP A 78 -2.60 15.69 12.12
N THR A 79 -3.47 16.02 13.07
CA THR A 79 -3.24 17.01 14.13
C THR A 79 -3.74 16.46 15.46
N PRO A 80 -3.28 16.95 16.61
CA PRO A 80 -3.76 16.49 17.92
C PRO A 80 -5.29 16.57 18.07
N GLU A 81 -5.92 17.60 17.52
CA GLU A 81 -7.36 17.82 17.56
C GLU A 81 -8.12 16.84 16.65
N LEU A 82 -7.63 16.64 15.41
CA LEU A 82 -8.23 15.69 14.48
C LEU A 82 -8.10 14.26 15.00
N ARG A 83 -6.91 13.88 15.50
CA ARG A 83 -6.64 12.56 16.08
C ARG A 83 -7.51 12.30 17.29
N ALA A 84 -7.70 13.29 18.16
CA ALA A 84 -8.62 13.18 19.30
C ALA A 84 -10.09 12.97 18.85
N ALA A 85 -10.54 13.69 17.82
CA ALA A 85 -11.88 13.52 17.26
C ALA A 85 -12.06 12.15 16.57
N TYR A 86 -11.04 11.67 15.85
CA TYR A 86 -11.00 10.35 15.23
C TYR A 86 -11.05 9.23 16.28
N ASN A 87 -10.18 9.28 17.31
CA ASN A 87 -10.12 8.26 18.35
C ASN A 87 -11.37 8.23 19.24
N ALA A 88 -12.04 9.38 19.47
CA ALA A 88 -13.33 9.42 20.17
C ALA A 88 -14.49 8.83 19.33
N ALA A 89 -14.34 8.79 18.01
CA ALA A 89 -15.33 8.28 17.07
C ALA A 89 -15.13 6.79 16.72
N LEU A 90 -13.88 6.35 16.61
CA LEU A 90 -13.49 5.02 16.12
C LEU A 90 -14.25 3.86 16.80
N PRO A 91 -14.37 3.78 18.14
CA PRO A 91 -15.07 2.66 18.79
C PRO A 91 -16.52 2.51 18.32
N ARG A 92 -17.25 3.63 18.16
CA ARG A 92 -18.66 3.64 17.73
C ARG A 92 -18.83 3.19 16.29
N VAL A 93 -17.88 3.55 15.42
CA VAL A 93 -17.87 3.12 14.02
C VAL A 93 -17.53 1.63 13.93
N THR A 94 -16.52 1.17 14.67
CA THR A 94 -16.17 -0.25 14.78
C THR A 94 -17.32 -1.09 15.33
N GLU A 95 -18.00 -0.63 16.39
CA GLU A 95 -19.16 -1.30 16.97
C GLU A 95 -20.27 -1.50 15.92
N PHE A 96 -20.61 -0.44 15.17
CA PHE A 96 -21.62 -0.51 14.12
C PHE A 96 -21.27 -1.51 13.03
N TRP A 97 -20.05 -1.46 12.46
CA TRP A 97 -19.65 -2.39 11.39
C TRP A 97 -19.53 -3.83 11.89
N THR A 98 -19.07 -4.03 13.13
CA THR A 98 -19.00 -5.36 13.77
C THR A 98 -20.40 -5.93 14.00
N ARG A 99 -21.35 -5.11 14.48
CA ARG A 99 -22.77 -5.49 14.61
C ARG A 99 -23.39 -5.78 13.25
N LEU A 100 -23.11 -4.98 12.23
CA LEU A 100 -23.62 -5.19 10.87
C LEU A 100 -23.13 -6.52 10.27
N GLY A 101 -21.83 -6.79 10.36
CA GLY A 101 -21.20 -8.03 9.87
C GLY A 101 -21.56 -9.28 10.67
N SER A 102 -22.10 -9.13 11.88
CA SER A 102 -22.54 -10.24 12.76
C SER A 102 -24.06 -10.33 12.93
N ASP A 103 -24.87 -9.52 12.24
CA ASP A 103 -26.33 -9.54 12.41
C ASP A 103 -26.95 -10.80 11.79
N GLU A 104 -27.42 -11.71 12.64
CA GLU A 104 -28.04 -12.98 12.25
C GLU A 104 -29.31 -12.81 11.41
N ARG A 105 -30.06 -11.71 11.63
CA ARG A 105 -31.28 -11.39 10.88
C ARG A 105 -30.90 -10.98 9.47
N LEU A 106 -29.87 -10.15 9.32
CA LEU A 106 -29.37 -9.72 8.01
C LEU A 106 -28.75 -10.90 7.25
N TYR A 107 -27.94 -11.71 7.93
CA TYR A 107 -27.39 -12.95 7.38
C TYR A 107 -28.50 -13.91 6.91
N ALA A 108 -29.60 -14.02 7.66
CA ALA A 108 -30.77 -14.78 7.25
C ALA A 108 -31.47 -14.20 6.00
N LYS A 109 -31.57 -12.86 5.86
CA LYS A 109 -32.05 -12.21 4.63
C LYS A 109 -31.16 -12.59 3.44
N TYR A 110 -29.84 -12.41 3.54
CA TYR A 110 -28.89 -12.75 2.48
C TYR A 110 -28.94 -14.24 2.07
N LYS A 111 -29.10 -15.15 3.05
CA LYS A 111 -29.32 -16.58 2.77
C LYS A 111 -30.62 -16.84 2.01
N ALA A 112 -31.70 -16.14 2.38
CA ALA A 112 -33.03 -16.29 1.79
C ALA A 112 -33.26 -15.60 0.43
N ILE A 113 -32.30 -14.78 -0.06
CA ILE A 113 -32.34 -14.22 -1.42
C ILE A 113 -32.39 -15.37 -2.45
N ASP A 114 -33.35 -15.29 -3.38
CA ASP A 114 -33.44 -16.22 -4.51
C ASP A 114 -32.23 -16.03 -5.44
N ALA A 115 -31.41 -17.07 -5.58
CA ALA A 115 -30.25 -17.04 -6.47
C ALA A 115 -30.63 -16.88 -7.95
N ALA A 116 -31.86 -17.23 -8.34
CA ALA A 116 -32.33 -17.08 -9.72
C ALA A 116 -32.72 -15.63 -10.08
N SER A 117 -32.87 -14.72 -9.11
CA SER A 117 -33.13 -13.29 -9.37
C SER A 117 -31.87 -12.43 -9.52
N LEU A 118 -30.69 -13.00 -9.25
CA LEU A 118 -29.42 -12.28 -9.24
C LEU A 118 -28.71 -12.31 -10.60
N ASN A 119 -28.06 -11.19 -10.94
CA ASN A 119 -27.09 -11.18 -12.03
C ASN A 119 -25.73 -11.79 -11.57
N THR A 120 -24.76 -11.87 -12.48
CA THR A 120 -23.43 -12.43 -12.17
C THR A 120 -22.68 -11.66 -11.08
N GLU A 121 -22.67 -10.33 -11.15
CA GLU A 121 -22.01 -9.45 -10.17
C GLU A 121 -22.62 -9.67 -8.78
N GLN A 122 -23.95 -9.68 -8.70
CA GLN A 122 -24.74 -9.89 -7.47
C GLN A 122 -24.60 -11.29 -6.90
N THR A 123 -24.44 -12.31 -7.76
CA THR A 123 -24.18 -13.69 -7.32
C THR A 123 -22.83 -13.78 -6.62
N GLN A 124 -21.80 -13.13 -7.16
CA GLN A 124 -20.46 -13.07 -6.57
C GLN A 124 -20.45 -12.19 -5.32
N ALA A 125 -21.14 -11.05 -5.33
CA ALA A 125 -21.32 -10.19 -4.15
C ALA A 125 -22.02 -10.94 -3.01
N ARG A 126 -23.12 -11.67 -3.28
CA ARG A 126 -23.79 -12.53 -2.30
C ARG A 126 -22.87 -13.61 -1.75
N LYS A 127 -22.05 -14.27 -2.59
CA LYS A 127 -21.07 -15.27 -2.15
C LYS A 127 -20.05 -14.63 -1.18
N ASN A 128 -19.51 -13.47 -1.55
CA ASN A 128 -18.57 -12.72 -0.72
C ASN A 128 -19.20 -12.26 0.61
N ALA A 129 -20.43 -11.74 0.59
CA ALA A 129 -21.17 -11.32 1.76
C ALA A 129 -21.46 -12.51 2.71
N LEU A 130 -21.93 -13.66 2.20
CA LEU A 130 -22.18 -14.86 3.01
C LEU A 130 -20.90 -15.38 3.70
N ARG A 131 -19.76 -15.36 3.00
CA ARG A 131 -18.43 -15.63 3.59
C ARG A 131 -18.08 -14.59 4.66
N GLY A 132 -18.33 -13.31 4.37
CA GLY A 132 -18.11 -12.19 5.28
C GLY A 132 -18.91 -12.31 6.58
N PHE A 133 -20.19 -12.71 6.54
CA PHE A 133 -20.99 -12.96 7.73
C PHE A 133 -20.41 -14.07 8.62
N VAL A 134 -19.92 -15.16 8.02
CA VAL A 134 -19.31 -16.26 8.80
C VAL A 134 -18.01 -15.79 9.47
N LEU A 135 -17.12 -15.13 8.73
CA LEU A 135 -15.87 -14.56 9.28
C LEU A 135 -16.13 -13.42 10.28
N GLY A 136 -17.23 -12.68 10.11
CA GLY A 136 -17.72 -11.65 11.02
C GLY A 136 -18.44 -12.20 12.25
N GLY A 137 -18.44 -13.51 12.48
CA GLY A 137 -19.03 -14.14 13.66
C GLY A 137 -20.56 -14.18 13.70
N ALA A 138 -21.26 -14.05 12.55
CA ALA A 138 -22.72 -14.13 12.49
C ALA A 138 -23.31 -15.51 12.85
N GLU A 139 -22.48 -16.55 13.00
CA GLU A 139 -22.89 -17.87 13.50
C GLU A 139 -22.53 -18.11 14.99
N LEU A 140 -21.85 -17.15 15.63
CA LEU A 140 -21.55 -17.19 17.07
C LEU A 140 -22.79 -16.87 17.90
N GLN A 141 -22.88 -17.47 19.09
CA GLN A 141 -24.02 -17.31 20.00
C GLN A 141 -23.56 -16.99 21.43
N GLY A 142 -24.38 -16.21 22.15
CA GLY A 142 -24.14 -15.83 23.54
C GLY A 142 -22.76 -15.21 23.77
N GLN A 143 -22.06 -15.68 24.80
CA GLN A 143 -20.77 -15.14 25.23
C GLN A 143 -19.69 -15.14 24.12
N ALA A 144 -19.72 -16.08 23.18
CA ALA A 144 -18.77 -16.11 22.07
C ALA A 144 -18.93 -14.90 21.14
N LYS A 145 -20.17 -14.47 20.89
CA LYS A 145 -20.49 -13.30 20.06
C LYS A 145 -20.15 -12.00 20.78
N GLU A 146 -20.48 -11.90 22.07
CA GLU A 146 -20.08 -10.77 22.92
C GLU A 146 -18.56 -10.61 22.97
N ARG A 147 -17.82 -11.72 23.10
CA ARG A 147 -16.36 -11.71 23.12
C ARG A 147 -15.76 -11.35 21.77
N TYR A 148 -16.29 -11.87 20.65
CA TYR A 148 -15.86 -11.48 19.31
C TYR A 148 -16.01 -9.97 19.09
N ALA A 149 -17.15 -9.38 19.48
CA ALA A 149 -17.37 -7.94 19.35
C ALA A 149 -16.35 -7.11 20.15
N ALA A 150 -16.08 -7.50 21.41
CA ALA A 150 -15.07 -6.86 22.25
C ALA A 150 -13.63 -7.03 21.70
N ILE A 151 -13.34 -8.12 20.99
CA ILE A 151 -12.07 -8.33 20.30
C ILE A 151 -11.92 -7.34 19.13
N GLN A 152 -12.94 -7.19 18.29
CA GLN A 152 -12.89 -6.25 17.15
C GLN A 152 -12.72 -4.79 17.59
N GLU A 153 -13.46 -4.36 18.61
CA GLU A 153 -13.33 -3.02 19.20
C GLU A 153 -11.90 -2.77 19.72
N ARG A 154 -11.36 -3.71 20.50
CA ARG A 154 -10.02 -3.59 21.07
C ARG A 154 -8.93 -3.64 20.01
N LEU A 155 -9.05 -4.51 18.99
CA LEU A 155 -8.14 -4.55 17.85
C LEU A 155 -8.11 -3.22 17.11
N ALA A 156 -9.27 -2.61 16.81
CA ALA A 156 -9.32 -1.30 16.15
C ALA A 156 -8.57 -0.22 16.95
N GLU A 157 -8.77 -0.15 18.27
CA GLU A 157 -8.08 0.79 19.15
C GLU A 157 -6.55 0.61 19.13
N ILE A 158 -6.05 -0.61 19.36
CA ILE A 158 -4.61 -0.85 19.52
C ILE A 158 -3.83 -0.84 18.20
N THR A 159 -4.46 -1.20 17.08
CA THR A 159 -3.88 -1.08 15.74
C THR A 159 -3.78 0.38 15.28
N GLN A 160 -4.80 1.20 15.58
CA GLN A 160 -4.70 2.66 15.44
C GLN A 160 -3.54 3.19 16.31
N LYS A 161 -3.45 2.76 17.57
CA LYS A 161 -2.39 3.23 18.46
C LYS A 161 -0.97 2.83 18.00
N PHE A 162 -0.81 1.65 17.40
CA PHE A 162 0.44 1.21 16.76
C PHE A 162 0.86 2.16 15.62
N SER A 163 -0.11 2.58 14.79
CA SER A 163 0.13 3.52 13.68
C SER A 163 0.55 4.90 14.19
N GLU A 164 -0.15 5.42 15.20
CA GLU A 164 0.21 6.69 15.86
C GLU A 164 1.61 6.67 16.44
N ASN A 165 1.94 5.65 17.23
CA ASN A 165 3.28 5.49 17.82
C ASN A 165 4.36 5.42 16.74
N THR A 166 4.07 4.78 15.59
CA THR A 166 4.98 4.72 14.44
C THR A 166 5.18 6.09 13.78
N LEU A 167 4.11 6.87 13.62
CA LEU A 167 4.16 8.23 13.09
C LEU A 167 4.90 9.16 14.05
N ASP A 168 4.51 9.18 15.33
CA ASP A 168 5.07 10.05 16.36
C ASP A 168 6.57 9.76 16.59
N ALA A 169 6.98 8.48 16.62
CA ALA A 169 8.40 8.11 16.71
C ALA A 169 9.21 8.49 15.44
N THR A 170 8.55 8.67 14.29
CA THR A 170 9.19 9.13 13.05
C THR A 170 9.31 10.65 13.03
N ASP A 171 8.24 11.37 13.40
CA ASP A 171 8.13 12.82 13.29
C ASP A 171 8.85 13.54 14.45
N LYS A 172 8.91 12.93 15.64
CA LYS A 172 9.66 13.46 16.80
C LYS A 172 11.17 13.47 16.56
N PHE A 173 11.70 12.56 15.73
CA PHE A 173 13.15 12.49 15.53
C PHE A 173 13.68 13.71 14.74
N ALA A 174 14.66 14.38 15.35
CA ALA A 174 15.48 15.39 14.70
C ALA A 174 16.95 15.17 15.10
N LEU A 175 17.83 15.07 14.10
CA LEU A 175 19.28 15.07 14.29
C LEU A 175 19.85 16.31 13.62
N TYR A 176 20.44 17.19 14.43
CA TYR A 176 21.09 18.42 13.97
C TYR A 176 22.56 18.17 13.68
N VAL A 177 22.98 18.44 12.45
CA VAL A 177 24.37 18.26 12.00
C VAL A 177 24.90 19.52 11.31
N SER A 178 26.22 19.66 11.33
CA SER A 178 26.95 20.63 10.52
C SER A 178 27.15 20.10 9.08
N GLU A 179 27.31 21.02 8.13
CA GLU A 179 27.38 20.70 6.70
C GLU A 179 28.55 19.78 6.32
N ASP A 180 29.67 19.85 7.05
CA ASP A 180 30.83 18.98 6.87
C ASP A 180 30.55 17.50 7.15
N GLN A 181 29.50 17.18 7.91
CA GLN A 181 29.06 15.80 8.16
C GLN A 181 28.23 15.22 7.00
N LEU A 182 27.77 16.06 6.07
CA LEU A 182 26.95 15.69 4.92
C LEU A 182 27.74 15.53 3.62
N GLN A 183 29.06 15.29 3.71
CA GLN A 183 29.89 14.95 2.54
C GLN A 183 29.31 13.76 1.78
N GLY A 184 29.22 13.90 0.46
CA GLY A 184 28.60 12.94 -0.46
C GLY A 184 27.08 13.08 -0.63
N VAL A 185 26.34 13.63 0.35
CA VAL A 185 24.87 13.74 0.31
C VAL A 185 24.41 14.67 -0.83
N PRO A 186 23.35 14.33 -1.59
CA PRO A 186 22.89 15.15 -2.72
C PRO A 186 22.52 16.59 -2.34
N ALA A 187 22.88 17.54 -3.21
CA ALA A 187 22.77 18.98 -2.93
C ALA A 187 21.33 19.45 -2.66
N ASP A 188 20.33 18.82 -3.28
CA ASP A 188 18.91 19.11 -3.03
C ASP A 188 18.46 18.63 -1.63
N VAL A 189 18.97 17.48 -1.17
CA VAL A 189 18.74 16.97 0.18
C VAL A 189 19.48 17.82 1.23
N VAL A 190 20.71 18.25 0.94
CA VAL A 190 21.47 19.19 1.78
C VAL A 190 20.72 20.52 1.91
N GLN A 191 20.13 21.05 0.82
CA GLN A 191 19.32 22.26 0.89
C GLN A 191 18.00 22.04 1.65
N ALA A 192 17.25 20.97 1.37
CA ALA A 192 15.99 20.68 2.06
C ALA A 192 16.16 20.50 3.58
N THR A 193 17.26 19.88 4.01
CA THR A 193 17.61 19.73 5.44
C THR A 193 18.08 21.04 6.08
N ARG A 194 18.66 21.96 5.31
CA ARG A 194 18.96 23.34 5.75
C ARG A 194 17.68 24.15 5.94
N ASP A 195 16.77 24.09 4.97
CA ASP A 195 15.48 24.78 5.01
C ASP A 195 14.63 24.26 6.20
N ALA A 196 14.70 22.96 6.49
CA ALA A 196 14.06 22.36 7.66
C ALA A 196 14.63 22.86 9.00
N ALA A 197 15.95 23.04 9.11
CA ALA A 197 16.57 23.63 10.30
C ALA A 197 16.18 25.11 10.47
N GLN A 198 16.19 25.88 9.38
CA GLN A 198 15.81 27.30 9.37
C GLN A 198 14.35 27.52 9.77
N LYS A 199 13.43 26.64 9.34
CA LYS A 199 12.01 26.65 9.76
C LYS A 199 11.84 26.47 11.27
N GLU A 200 12.74 25.74 11.95
CA GLU A 200 12.77 25.57 13.41
C GLU A 200 13.68 26.58 14.13
N GLY A 201 14.24 27.56 13.40
CA GLY A 201 15.14 28.59 13.95
C GLY A 201 16.51 28.05 14.40
N GLN A 202 16.93 26.90 13.87
CA GLN A 202 18.19 26.24 14.19
C GLN A 202 19.23 26.46 13.08
N GLU A 203 20.51 26.46 13.45
CA GLU A 203 21.62 26.46 12.50
C GLU A 203 21.94 25.04 12.00
N GLY A 204 22.69 24.95 10.88
CA GLY A 204 23.09 23.68 10.28
C GLY A 204 21.96 23.00 9.49
N HIS A 205 21.85 21.68 9.64
CA HIS A 205 20.94 20.83 8.89
C HIS A 205 20.15 19.91 9.82
N ARG A 206 18.84 19.81 9.60
CA ARG A 206 17.93 18.94 10.35
C ARG A 206 17.65 17.66 9.58
N LEU A 207 18.20 16.54 10.04
CA LEU A 207 17.90 15.22 9.51
C LEU A 207 16.65 14.64 10.18
N SER A 208 15.81 13.96 9.40
CA SER A 208 14.59 13.27 9.85
C SER A 208 14.58 11.81 9.41
N LEU A 209 13.63 11.02 9.92
CA LEU A 209 13.44 9.61 9.55
C LEU A 209 12.45 9.39 8.39
N LYS A 210 11.99 10.47 7.72
CA LYS A 210 11.19 10.37 6.48
C LYS A 210 12.12 9.96 5.32
N MET A 211 11.64 9.11 4.41
CA MET A 211 12.46 8.51 3.34
C MET A 211 13.23 9.51 2.46
N PRO A 212 12.67 10.66 2.04
CA PRO A 212 13.41 11.65 1.24
C PRO A 212 14.65 12.25 1.90
N VAL A 213 14.84 12.07 3.21
CA VAL A 213 16.06 12.45 3.94
C VAL A 213 16.83 11.21 4.40
N TYR A 214 16.14 10.23 4.99
CA TYR A 214 16.76 9.01 5.50
C TYR A 214 17.54 8.24 4.43
N LEU A 215 16.88 7.90 3.31
CA LEU A 215 17.46 7.01 2.32
C LEU A 215 18.68 7.64 1.61
N PRO A 216 18.64 8.92 1.15
CA PRO A 216 19.82 9.56 0.58
C PRO A 216 21.00 9.70 1.56
N VAL A 217 20.76 9.96 2.85
CA VAL A 217 21.87 9.96 3.83
C VAL A 217 22.47 8.56 3.98
N MET A 218 21.65 7.51 3.99
CA MET A 218 22.14 6.12 4.06
C MET A 218 22.90 5.67 2.80
N GLN A 219 22.51 6.16 1.60
CA GLN A 219 23.17 5.83 0.32
C GLN A 219 24.42 6.66 0.04
N PHE A 220 24.44 7.95 0.40
CA PHE A 220 25.42 8.89 -0.12
C PHE A 220 26.32 9.55 0.92
N ALA A 221 25.97 9.54 2.22
CA ALA A 221 26.84 10.16 3.22
C ALA A 221 28.12 9.36 3.43
N ASP A 222 29.28 9.98 3.19
CA ASP A 222 30.60 9.34 3.36
C ASP A 222 30.86 8.96 4.84
N SER A 223 30.31 9.74 5.78
CA SER A 223 30.42 9.52 7.23
C SER A 223 29.70 8.25 7.70
N GLY A 224 30.46 7.18 7.90
CA GLY A 224 29.93 5.93 8.46
C GLY A 224 29.32 6.07 9.85
N ALA A 225 29.82 6.99 10.68
CA ALA A 225 29.25 7.29 11.99
C ALA A 225 27.86 7.94 11.89
N LEU A 226 27.65 8.82 10.90
CA LEU A 226 26.34 9.42 10.63
C LEU A 226 25.35 8.34 10.15
N ARG A 227 25.78 7.45 9.24
CA ARG A 227 24.97 6.32 8.78
C ARG A 227 24.60 5.38 9.92
N GLU A 228 25.53 5.04 10.82
CA GLU A 228 25.25 4.22 12.00
C GLU A 228 24.21 4.88 12.92
N GLN A 229 24.39 6.16 13.25
CA GLN A 229 23.49 6.91 14.12
C GLN A 229 22.07 6.98 13.54
N LEU A 230 21.94 7.30 12.26
CA LEU A 230 20.65 7.45 11.59
C LEU A 230 19.96 6.09 11.34
N TYR A 231 20.72 5.05 10.95
CA TYR A 231 20.22 3.68 10.87
C TYR A 231 19.66 3.21 12.21
N LYS A 232 20.43 3.38 13.30
CA LYS A 232 20.02 2.98 14.64
C LYS A 232 18.72 3.66 15.04
N ALA A 233 18.61 4.98 14.84
CA ALA A 233 17.39 5.72 15.10
C ALA A 233 16.19 5.19 14.27
N TYR A 234 16.39 4.90 12.98
CA TYR A 234 15.33 4.40 12.10
C TYR A 234 14.81 3.02 12.52
N VAL A 235 15.72 2.08 12.83
CA VAL A 235 15.36 0.68 13.15
C VAL A 235 14.96 0.43 14.60
N THR A 236 15.01 1.44 15.48
CA THR A 236 14.52 1.36 16.87
C THR A 236 13.31 2.25 17.16
N ARG A 237 12.72 2.89 16.15
CA ARG A 237 11.43 3.61 16.28
C ARG A 237 10.38 2.71 16.95
N ALA A 238 9.56 3.33 17.81
CA ALA A 238 8.44 2.69 18.48
C ALA A 238 8.78 1.37 19.20
N SER A 239 9.94 1.29 19.87
CA SER A 239 10.42 0.05 20.50
C SER A 239 11.15 0.23 21.84
N ASP A 240 11.38 -0.88 22.54
CA ASP A 240 12.23 -1.00 23.74
C ASP A 240 13.67 -0.49 23.54
N GLN A 241 14.17 -0.48 22.29
CA GLN A 241 15.50 -0.02 21.90
C GLN A 241 15.54 1.46 21.49
N ALA A 242 14.42 2.18 21.59
CA ALA A 242 14.36 3.61 21.36
C ALA A 242 15.17 4.39 22.43
N PRO A 243 15.58 5.64 22.15
CA PRO A 243 16.02 6.58 23.17
C PRO A 243 15.01 6.69 24.33
N GLU A 244 15.50 6.98 25.54
CA GLU A 244 14.68 6.95 26.76
C GLU A 244 13.42 7.84 26.66
N ASP A 245 13.55 9.02 26.06
CA ASP A 245 12.46 9.96 25.85
C ASP A 245 11.48 9.55 24.74
N ALA A 246 11.75 8.47 24.00
CA ALA A 246 10.91 7.90 22.95
C ALA A 246 10.38 6.48 23.27
N LYS A 247 10.82 5.84 24.36
CA LYS A 247 10.33 4.51 24.79
C LYS A 247 8.83 4.46 25.12
N HIS A 248 8.19 5.60 25.38
CA HIS A 248 6.73 5.65 25.58
C HIS A 248 5.93 5.39 24.29
N PHE A 249 6.60 5.31 23.13
CA PHE A 249 6.03 4.83 21.88
C PHE A 249 6.26 3.32 21.63
N ASP A 250 6.79 2.57 22.62
CA ASP A 250 7.07 1.14 22.43
C ASP A 250 5.81 0.34 22.06
N ASN A 251 5.82 -0.22 20.85
CA ASN A 251 4.74 -1.02 20.30
C ASN A 251 4.74 -2.48 20.79
N THR A 252 5.77 -2.94 21.52
CA THR A 252 5.87 -4.33 22.02
C THR A 252 4.59 -4.81 22.72
N PRO A 253 3.99 -4.05 23.68
CA PRO A 253 2.77 -4.51 24.36
C PRO A 253 1.56 -4.57 23.41
N LEU A 254 1.45 -3.63 22.48
CA LEU A 254 0.37 -3.61 21.48
C LEU A 254 0.48 -4.81 20.54
N MET A 255 1.69 -5.15 20.08
CA MET A 255 1.93 -6.29 19.20
C MET A 255 1.56 -7.63 19.88
N GLN A 256 1.94 -7.79 21.15
CA GLN A 256 1.55 -8.97 21.94
C GLN A 256 0.03 -9.08 22.10
N GLU A 257 -0.64 -7.97 22.41
CA GLU A 257 -2.10 -7.94 22.53
C GLU A 257 -2.80 -8.19 21.19
N ILE A 258 -2.33 -7.60 20.08
CA ILE A 258 -2.85 -7.86 18.72
C ILE A 258 -2.77 -9.34 18.37
N LEU A 259 -1.62 -9.99 18.60
CA LEU A 259 -1.44 -11.41 18.28
C LEU A 259 -2.32 -12.30 19.18
N ALA A 260 -2.45 -11.98 20.46
CA ALA A 260 -3.32 -12.70 21.39
C ALA A 260 -4.81 -12.61 20.99
N LEU A 261 -5.27 -11.40 20.66
CA LEU A 261 -6.65 -11.16 20.24
C LEU A 261 -6.98 -11.81 18.90
N ARG A 262 -6.05 -11.79 17.93
CA ARG A 262 -6.17 -12.50 16.64
C ARG A 262 -6.21 -14.02 16.80
N GLN A 263 -5.43 -14.57 17.73
CA GLN A 263 -5.47 -16.01 18.03
C GLN A 263 -6.80 -16.40 18.72
N GLU A 264 -7.33 -15.56 19.62
CA GLU A 264 -8.63 -15.77 20.25
C GLU A 264 -9.79 -15.64 19.23
N GLU A 265 -9.73 -14.66 18.33
CA GLU A 265 -10.65 -14.50 17.21
C GLU A 265 -10.74 -15.77 16.36
N ALA A 266 -9.59 -16.32 15.96
CA ALA A 266 -9.52 -17.55 15.18
C ALA A 266 -10.21 -18.72 15.88
N HIS A 267 -9.91 -18.94 17.17
CA HIS A 267 -10.54 -19.99 17.96
C HIS A 267 -12.06 -19.82 18.09
N LEU A 268 -12.55 -18.59 18.26
CA LEU A 268 -14.00 -18.31 18.31
C LEU A 268 -14.67 -18.67 16.98
N LEU A 269 -14.03 -18.34 15.86
CA LEU A 269 -14.50 -18.65 14.50
C LEU A 269 -14.30 -20.13 14.09
N GLY A 270 -13.69 -20.96 14.95
CA GLY A 270 -13.48 -22.39 14.71
C GLY A 270 -12.22 -22.76 13.90
N PHE A 271 -11.24 -21.86 13.84
CA PHE A 271 -9.93 -22.06 13.20
C PHE A 271 -8.82 -22.27 14.24
N ASP A 272 -7.73 -22.92 13.85
CA ASP A 272 -6.58 -23.21 14.74
C ASP A 272 -5.69 -21.98 14.96
N ASN A 273 -5.69 -21.02 14.03
CA ASN A 273 -4.86 -19.81 14.08
C ASN A 273 -5.38 -18.70 13.15
N TYR A 274 -4.87 -17.48 13.32
CA TYR A 274 -5.30 -16.32 12.53
C TYR A 274 -4.91 -16.42 11.04
N ALA A 275 -3.79 -17.10 10.72
CA ALA A 275 -3.40 -17.31 9.34
C ALA A 275 -4.46 -18.10 8.54
N GLN A 276 -5.09 -19.11 9.14
CA GLN A 276 -6.22 -19.83 8.54
C GLN A 276 -7.41 -18.89 8.26
N VAL A 277 -7.82 -18.06 9.23
CA VAL A 277 -8.88 -17.04 9.04
C VAL A 277 -8.55 -16.13 7.86
N SER A 278 -7.30 -15.65 7.83
CA SER A 278 -6.82 -14.65 6.88
C SER A 278 -6.77 -15.16 5.43
N VAL A 279 -6.59 -16.47 5.19
CA VAL A 279 -6.57 -17.04 3.82
C VAL A 279 -7.95 -17.37 3.26
N VAL A 280 -9.01 -17.54 4.07
CA VAL A 280 -10.37 -17.83 3.58
C VAL A 280 -10.90 -16.86 2.50
N PRO A 281 -10.61 -15.54 2.55
CA PRO A 281 -11.00 -14.61 1.48
C PRO A 281 -9.98 -14.45 0.33
N LYS A 282 -8.84 -15.16 0.36
CA LYS A 282 -7.71 -15.05 -0.58
C LYS A 282 -7.72 -16.17 -1.65
N MET A 283 -6.80 -16.11 -2.62
CA MET A 283 -6.57 -17.19 -3.61
C MET A 283 -5.82 -18.37 -3.02
N ALA A 284 -4.84 -18.12 -2.15
CA ALA A 284 -4.05 -19.17 -1.51
C ALA A 284 -4.94 -20.02 -0.58
N GLU A 285 -4.93 -21.32 -0.77
CA GLU A 285 -5.88 -22.22 -0.08
C GLU A 285 -5.51 -22.51 1.38
N SER A 286 -4.25 -22.31 1.80
CA SER A 286 -3.82 -22.59 3.18
C SER A 286 -2.51 -21.88 3.58
N PRO A 287 -2.25 -21.63 4.89
CA PRO A 287 -0.98 -21.07 5.39
C PRO A 287 0.26 -21.91 5.03
N GLU A 288 0.10 -23.23 4.97
CA GLU A 288 1.19 -24.16 4.63
C GLU A 288 1.58 -24.01 3.16
N LYS A 289 0.60 -23.86 2.24
CA LYS A 289 0.89 -23.59 0.82
C LYS A 289 1.64 -22.29 0.62
N VAL A 290 1.27 -21.22 1.34
CA VAL A 290 2.01 -19.95 1.33
C VAL A 290 3.43 -20.15 1.83
N THR A 291 3.60 -20.83 2.95
CA THR A 291 4.91 -21.10 3.56
C THR A 291 5.80 -21.93 2.64
N THR A 292 5.28 -22.97 1.99
CA THR A 292 6.00 -23.74 0.96
C THR A 292 6.40 -22.86 -0.22
N PHE A 293 5.48 -22.05 -0.77
CA PHE A 293 5.77 -21.13 -1.87
C PHE A 293 6.93 -20.16 -1.53
N LEU A 294 6.90 -19.55 -0.34
CA LEU A 294 7.94 -18.64 0.13
C LEU A 294 9.30 -19.34 0.29
N ARG A 295 9.30 -20.57 0.84
CA ARG A 295 10.50 -21.40 1.02
C ARG A 295 11.12 -21.82 -0.32
N ASP A 296 10.30 -22.26 -1.27
CA ASP A 296 10.75 -22.63 -2.62
C ASP A 296 11.32 -21.42 -3.38
N LEU A 297 10.72 -20.24 -3.23
CA LEU A 297 11.24 -19.02 -3.83
C LEU A 297 12.55 -18.56 -3.15
N ALA A 298 12.65 -18.69 -1.82
CA ALA A 298 13.88 -18.39 -1.09
C ALA A 298 15.03 -19.29 -1.55
N ALA A 299 14.79 -20.60 -1.69
CA ALA A 299 15.78 -21.55 -2.17
C ALA A 299 16.32 -21.19 -3.57
N LYS A 300 15.47 -20.68 -4.46
CA LYS A 300 15.87 -20.20 -5.80
C LYS A 300 16.64 -18.88 -5.75
N ALA A 301 16.22 -17.92 -4.92
CA ALA A 301 16.86 -16.61 -4.80
C ALA A 301 18.18 -16.62 -4.01
N ARG A 302 18.38 -17.60 -3.12
CA ARG A 302 19.51 -17.63 -2.17
C ARG A 302 20.91 -17.60 -2.82
N PRO A 303 21.21 -18.37 -3.89
CA PRO A 303 22.51 -18.30 -4.57
C PRO A 303 22.81 -16.92 -5.17
N PHE A 304 21.78 -16.21 -5.64
CA PHE A 304 21.93 -14.85 -6.20
C PHE A 304 22.24 -13.84 -5.08
N ALA A 305 21.54 -13.93 -3.95
CA ALA A 305 21.82 -13.07 -2.79
C ALA A 305 23.20 -13.32 -2.14
N GLU A 306 23.65 -14.58 -2.11
CA GLU A 306 25.00 -14.92 -1.65
C GLU A 306 26.07 -14.30 -2.57
N LYS A 307 25.85 -14.31 -3.89
CA LYS A 307 26.68 -13.63 -4.87
C LYS A 307 26.64 -12.12 -4.69
N ASP A 308 25.47 -11.52 -4.60
CA ASP A 308 25.28 -10.07 -4.38
C ASP A 308 26.05 -9.56 -3.16
N LEU A 309 26.04 -10.34 -2.07
CA LEU A 309 26.76 -10.02 -0.83
C LEU A 309 28.28 -10.28 -0.94
N ALA A 310 28.70 -11.28 -1.73
CA ALA A 310 30.10 -11.53 -2.03
C ALA A 310 30.69 -10.38 -2.87
N ASP A 311 30.01 -9.99 -3.95
CA ASP A 311 30.32 -8.85 -4.80
C ASP A 311 30.47 -7.55 -3.97
N LEU A 312 29.55 -7.32 -3.03
CA LEU A 312 29.58 -6.16 -2.13
C LEU A 312 30.79 -6.17 -1.19
N ARG A 313 31.14 -7.34 -0.62
CA ARG A 313 32.33 -7.52 0.24
C ARG A 313 33.63 -7.36 -0.54
N GLU A 314 33.70 -7.91 -1.74
CA GLU A 314 34.87 -7.76 -2.62
C GLU A 314 35.09 -6.29 -2.99
N PHE A 315 34.03 -5.59 -3.38
CA PHE A 315 34.10 -4.16 -3.67
C PHE A 315 34.53 -3.33 -2.47
N ALA A 316 33.93 -3.57 -1.29
CA ALA A 316 34.28 -2.87 -0.06
C ALA A 316 35.77 -3.04 0.31
N ALA A 317 36.31 -4.26 0.16
CA ALA A 317 37.72 -4.55 0.42
C ALA A 317 38.66 -3.92 -0.63
N ASN A 318 38.36 -4.10 -1.93
CA ASN A 318 39.26 -3.73 -3.02
C ASN A 318 39.24 -2.23 -3.36
N ALA A 319 38.06 -1.60 -3.33
CA ALA A 319 37.89 -0.19 -3.73
C ALA A 319 38.01 0.79 -2.55
N LEU A 320 37.62 0.37 -1.34
CA LEU A 320 37.51 1.25 -0.16
C LEU A 320 38.39 0.81 1.03
N GLY A 321 39.08 -0.33 0.94
CA GLY A 321 39.92 -0.85 2.02
C GLY A 321 39.14 -1.34 3.25
N ILE A 322 37.83 -1.53 3.14
CA ILE A 322 36.95 -1.96 4.23
C ILE A 322 37.04 -3.48 4.36
N THR A 323 37.98 -3.95 5.18
CA THR A 323 38.22 -5.37 5.42
C THR A 323 37.55 -5.84 6.72
N GLY A 324 36.43 -6.54 6.62
CA GLY A 324 35.71 -7.11 7.77
C GLY A 324 34.26 -7.49 7.47
N PRO A 325 33.48 -7.89 8.48
CA PRO A 325 32.02 -7.99 8.36
C PRO A 325 31.44 -6.61 8.02
N LEU A 326 30.57 -6.54 7.00
CA LEU A 326 29.83 -5.33 6.68
C LEU A 326 28.71 -5.11 7.69
N ASN A 327 28.53 -3.87 8.18
CA ASN A 327 27.39 -3.54 9.02
C ASN A 327 26.16 -3.23 8.15
N ALA A 328 24.96 -3.37 8.72
CA ALA A 328 23.71 -3.09 8.00
C ALA A 328 23.56 -1.63 7.53
N TRP A 329 24.23 -0.68 8.22
CA TRP A 329 24.28 0.74 7.84
C TRP A 329 25.34 1.08 6.78
N ASP A 330 26.23 0.13 6.46
CA ASP A 330 27.19 0.28 5.36
C ASP A 330 26.62 -0.22 4.03
N VAL A 331 25.66 -1.14 4.06
CA VAL A 331 25.09 -1.76 2.85
C VAL A 331 24.56 -0.74 1.84
N PRO A 332 23.67 0.21 2.17
CA PRO A 332 23.10 1.10 1.14
C PRO A 332 24.18 1.95 0.46
N TYR A 333 25.14 2.46 1.24
CA TYR A 333 26.29 3.22 0.74
C TYR A 333 27.21 2.37 -0.15
N LEU A 334 27.58 1.17 0.30
CA LEU A 334 28.44 0.28 -0.47
C LEU A 334 27.76 -0.21 -1.76
N SER A 335 26.45 -0.46 -1.70
CA SER A 335 25.65 -0.86 -2.86
C SER A 335 25.58 0.25 -3.90
N GLU A 336 25.42 1.51 -3.49
CA GLU A 336 25.46 2.65 -4.40
C GLU A 336 26.83 2.77 -5.06
N LYS A 337 27.92 2.80 -4.27
CA LYS A 337 29.29 2.89 -4.81
C LYS A 337 29.66 1.72 -5.72
N LEU A 338 29.18 0.50 -5.43
CA LEU A 338 29.36 -0.66 -6.30
C LEU A 338 28.57 -0.51 -7.62
N LYS A 339 27.31 -0.05 -7.55
CA LYS A 339 26.47 0.19 -8.74
C LYS A 339 27.09 1.26 -9.64
N GLU A 340 27.54 2.37 -9.06
CA GLU A 340 28.26 3.44 -9.77
C GLU A 340 29.50 2.90 -10.50
N ALA A 341 30.36 2.15 -9.78
CA ALA A 341 31.59 1.60 -10.34
C ALA A 341 31.35 0.50 -11.40
N ARG A 342 30.30 -0.33 -11.24
CA ARG A 342 30.00 -1.47 -12.11
C ARG A 342 29.34 -1.05 -13.42
N TYR A 343 28.42 -0.10 -13.38
CA TYR A 343 27.57 0.27 -14.51
C TYR A 343 27.88 1.66 -15.10
N SER A 344 28.79 2.42 -14.49
CA SER A 344 29.20 3.76 -14.94
C SER A 344 28.04 4.76 -15.08
N PHE A 345 27.04 4.71 -14.19
CA PHE A 345 26.01 5.74 -14.02
C PHE A 345 25.77 5.99 -12.52
N SER A 346 25.22 7.14 -12.17
CA SER A 346 24.78 7.46 -10.80
C SER A 346 23.28 7.72 -10.79
N GLU A 347 22.58 7.32 -9.72
CA GLU A 347 21.16 7.69 -9.56
C GLU A 347 20.95 9.19 -9.56
N GLN A 348 21.93 9.97 -9.08
CA GLN A 348 21.85 11.43 -9.07
C GLN A 348 21.90 12.06 -10.48
N GLU A 349 22.58 11.41 -11.43
CA GLU A 349 22.57 11.80 -12.86
C GLU A 349 21.20 11.51 -13.47
N VAL A 350 20.66 10.32 -13.23
CA VAL A 350 19.37 9.86 -13.74
C VAL A 350 18.21 10.70 -13.20
N LYS A 351 18.22 11.01 -11.89
CA LYS A 351 17.22 11.82 -11.19
C LYS A 351 17.00 13.21 -11.82
N GLN A 352 18.02 13.80 -12.44
CA GLN A 352 17.88 15.11 -13.12
C GLN A 352 16.88 15.09 -14.28
N TYR A 353 16.61 13.91 -14.86
CA TYR A 353 15.69 13.75 -15.99
C TYR A 353 14.24 13.45 -15.58
N PHE A 354 13.98 13.12 -14.32
CA PHE A 354 12.67 12.70 -13.83
C PHE A 354 12.00 13.82 -13.01
N THR A 355 11.75 14.96 -13.65
CA THR A 355 10.91 16.00 -13.07
C THR A 355 9.47 15.49 -12.92
N ALA A 356 8.87 15.66 -11.73
CA ALA A 356 7.54 15.11 -11.43
C ALA A 356 6.44 15.48 -12.47
N PRO A 357 6.38 16.73 -13.02
CA PRO A 357 5.41 17.06 -14.07
C PRO A 357 5.62 16.27 -15.38
N LYS A 358 6.86 15.94 -15.72
CA LYS A 358 7.21 15.21 -16.95
C LYS A 358 6.93 13.71 -16.80
N VAL A 359 7.25 13.15 -15.63
CA VAL A 359 6.90 11.78 -15.25
C VAL A 359 5.39 11.58 -15.34
N LEU A 360 4.61 12.47 -14.70
CA LEU A 360 3.16 12.39 -14.68
C LEU A 360 2.54 12.50 -16.09
N ALA A 361 3.05 13.39 -16.93
CA ALA A 361 2.62 13.51 -18.32
C ALA A 361 2.90 12.24 -19.15
N GLY A 362 4.03 11.56 -18.91
CA GLY A 362 4.36 10.30 -19.57
C GLY A 362 3.54 9.11 -19.07
N LEU A 363 3.28 9.04 -17.75
CA LEU A 363 2.36 8.09 -17.12
C LEU A 363 0.95 8.22 -17.71
N PHE A 364 0.42 9.44 -17.80
CA PHE A 364 -0.88 9.66 -18.43
C PHE A 364 -0.87 9.23 -19.89
N LYS A 365 0.18 9.58 -20.66
CA LYS A 365 0.29 9.17 -22.07
C LYS A 365 0.19 7.65 -22.27
N ILE A 366 0.90 6.84 -21.46
CA ILE A 366 0.85 5.38 -21.62
C ILE A 366 -0.52 4.81 -21.22
N ILE A 367 -1.14 5.35 -20.16
CA ILE A 367 -2.50 4.97 -19.73
C ILE A 367 -3.55 5.31 -20.79
N GLU A 368 -3.53 6.53 -21.33
CA GLU A 368 -4.42 6.96 -22.41
C GLU A 368 -4.28 6.07 -23.65
N THR A 369 -3.04 5.62 -23.95
CA THR A 369 -2.73 4.77 -25.10
C THR A 369 -3.19 3.31 -24.91
N LEU A 370 -2.83 2.66 -23.80
CA LEU A 370 -3.11 1.23 -23.59
C LEU A 370 -4.56 0.95 -23.19
N PHE A 371 -5.18 1.87 -22.45
CA PHE A 371 -6.51 1.67 -21.89
C PHE A 371 -7.59 2.49 -22.61
N GLU A 372 -7.23 3.25 -23.64
CA GLU A 372 -8.15 4.00 -24.51
C GLU A 372 -9.02 5.00 -23.72
N VAL A 373 -8.36 5.75 -22.83
CA VAL A 373 -8.97 6.76 -21.96
C VAL A 373 -8.37 8.14 -22.20
N SER A 374 -8.88 9.15 -21.51
CA SER A 374 -8.37 10.51 -21.51
C SER A 374 -8.28 11.04 -20.08
N ILE A 375 -7.10 11.46 -19.64
CA ILE A 375 -6.88 12.03 -18.30
C ILE A 375 -6.81 13.55 -18.40
N ARG A 376 -7.67 14.26 -17.67
CA ARG A 376 -7.76 15.72 -17.69
C ARG A 376 -7.70 16.26 -16.27
N ALA A 377 -7.04 17.40 -16.09
CA ALA A 377 -7.09 18.12 -14.82
C ALA A 377 -8.53 18.57 -14.54
N ASP A 378 -8.92 18.51 -13.27
CA ASP A 378 -10.27 18.85 -12.80
C ASP A 378 -10.19 19.59 -11.47
N GLN A 379 -11.31 20.02 -10.89
CA GLN A 379 -11.32 20.75 -9.61
C GLN A 379 -12.10 20.01 -8.52
N ALA A 380 -11.53 19.98 -7.31
CA ALA A 380 -12.16 19.44 -6.12
C ALA A 380 -11.69 20.21 -4.86
N PRO A 381 -12.47 20.17 -3.77
CA PRO A 381 -11.98 20.47 -2.44
C PRO A 381 -10.80 19.55 -2.06
N VAL A 382 -9.74 20.12 -1.48
CA VAL A 382 -8.53 19.39 -1.09
C VAL A 382 -8.05 19.81 0.30
N TRP A 383 -7.36 18.88 0.99
CA TRP A 383 -6.81 19.08 2.34
C TRP A 383 -5.46 19.79 2.37
N HIS A 384 -4.72 19.81 1.25
CA HIS A 384 -3.38 20.40 1.19
C HIS A 384 -3.10 21.01 -0.21
N PRO A 385 -2.42 22.17 -0.32
CA PRO A 385 -2.20 22.84 -1.62
C PRO A 385 -1.39 22.04 -2.66
N ALA A 386 -0.64 21.02 -2.23
CA ALA A 386 0.11 20.15 -3.14
C ALA A 386 -0.73 19.00 -3.74
N VAL A 387 -2.01 18.87 -3.36
CA VAL A 387 -2.91 17.85 -3.88
C VAL A 387 -3.45 18.29 -5.24
N ALA A 388 -3.24 17.47 -6.26
CA ALA A 388 -3.83 17.65 -7.58
C ALA A 388 -5.08 16.77 -7.75
N PHE A 389 -6.02 17.21 -8.59
CA PHE A 389 -7.24 16.46 -8.89
C PHE A 389 -7.46 16.32 -10.40
N TYR A 390 -7.95 15.14 -10.80
CA TYR A 390 -8.06 14.74 -12.19
C TYR A 390 -9.30 13.90 -12.43
N ARG A 391 -9.75 13.90 -13.69
CA ARG A 391 -10.83 13.05 -14.19
C ARG A 391 -10.37 12.18 -15.34
N ILE A 392 -10.95 11.00 -15.44
CA ILE A 392 -10.75 10.01 -16.50
C ILE A 392 -12.01 9.95 -17.34
N GLU A 393 -11.87 10.15 -18.64
CA GLU A 393 -12.93 10.08 -19.63
C GLU A 393 -12.70 8.92 -20.61
N ARG A 394 -13.79 8.33 -21.13
CA ARG A 394 -13.78 7.45 -22.31
C ARG A 394 -14.97 7.83 -23.20
N ASP A 395 -14.73 7.98 -24.50
CA ASP A 395 -15.73 8.46 -25.47
C ASP A 395 -16.43 9.77 -25.05
N GLY A 396 -15.70 10.67 -24.39
CA GLY A 396 -16.22 11.94 -23.84
C GLY A 396 -17.15 11.79 -22.63
N LYS A 397 -17.24 10.60 -22.03
CA LYS A 397 -17.99 10.34 -20.79
C LYS A 397 -17.03 10.20 -19.61
N LEU A 398 -17.37 10.82 -18.49
CA LEU A 398 -16.68 10.59 -17.21
C LEU A 398 -16.82 9.12 -16.80
N ILE A 399 -15.70 8.46 -16.49
CA ILE A 399 -15.68 7.08 -15.98
C ILE A 399 -15.03 6.93 -14.60
N GLY A 400 -14.20 7.89 -14.16
CA GLY A 400 -13.59 7.89 -12.83
C GLY A 400 -12.85 9.20 -12.54
N GLN A 401 -12.47 9.45 -11.28
CA GLN A 401 -11.70 10.63 -10.86
C GLN A 401 -10.67 10.25 -9.78
N PHE A 402 -9.61 11.03 -9.61
CA PHE A 402 -8.64 10.79 -8.54
C PHE A 402 -7.99 12.07 -7.99
N TYR A 403 -7.67 12.00 -6.70
CA TYR A 403 -6.74 12.89 -6.02
C TYR A 403 -5.33 12.30 -6.08
N LEU A 404 -4.32 13.16 -6.24
CA LEU A 404 -2.91 12.79 -6.19
C LEU A 404 -2.20 13.67 -5.15
N ASP A 405 -1.58 13.06 -4.14
CA ASP A 405 -0.85 13.70 -3.03
C ASP A 405 0.59 13.19 -2.94
N PRO A 406 1.53 13.73 -3.75
CA PRO A 406 2.90 13.21 -3.84
C PRO A 406 3.84 13.46 -2.65
N PRO A 407 3.90 14.65 -2.00
CA PRO A 407 5.04 15.00 -1.16
C PRO A 407 4.98 14.43 0.25
N ALA A 408 6.14 14.12 0.82
CA ALA A 408 6.29 13.78 2.24
C ALA A 408 6.17 15.02 3.13
N ARG A 409 5.52 14.88 4.30
CA ARG A 409 5.38 15.94 5.31
C ARG A 409 5.17 15.37 6.72
N ALA A 410 5.26 16.22 7.74
CA ALA A 410 4.83 15.90 9.09
C ALA A 410 3.30 15.69 9.12
N GLY A 411 2.80 14.84 10.02
CA GLY A 411 1.36 14.51 10.11
C GLY A 411 0.83 13.69 8.91
N LYS A 412 1.71 13.22 8.02
CA LYS A 412 1.39 12.28 6.93
C LYS A 412 2.08 10.95 7.20
N ARG A 413 1.31 9.86 7.12
CA ARG A 413 1.78 8.47 7.22
C ARG A 413 2.83 8.20 6.13
N GLY A 414 3.88 7.46 6.47
CA GLY A 414 4.93 7.07 5.52
C GLY A 414 4.48 5.97 4.54
N GLY A 415 5.32 5.70 3.55
CA GLY A 415 5.04 4.75 2.46
C GLY A 415 4.34 5.41 1.27
N ALA A 416 3.71 4.60 0.43
CA ALA A 416 2.75 5.03 -0.58
C ALA A 416 1.52 4.11 -0.48
N TRP A 417 0.37 4.59 -0.94
CA TRP A 417 -0.86 3.80 -1.02
C TRP A 417 -1.91 4.43 -1.93
N MET A 418 -2.78 3.57 -2.45
CA MET A 418 -4.07 3.92 -3.02
C MET A 418 -5.17 3.64 -1.99
N ASP A 419 -6.24 4.45 -2.04
CA ASP A 419 -7.43 4.31 -1.19
C ASP A 419 -8.67 4.75 -1.97
N ASP A 420 -9.85 4.24 -1.64
CA ASP A 420 -11.09 4.63 -2.32
C ASP A 420 -11.88 5.71 -1.57
N VAL A 421 -12.36 6.70 -2.33
CA VAL A 421 -13.29 7.73 -1.83
C VAL A 421 -14.73 7.24 -1.94
N ARG A 422 -15.00 6.50 -3.03
CA ARG A 422 -16.21 5.73 -3.29
C ARG A 422 -15.99 4.79 -4.48
N GLY A 423 -16.68 3.66 -4.48
CA GLY A 423 -16.78 2.74 -5.61
C GLY A 423 -17.70 3.22 -6.75
N ARG A 424 -17.56 2.57 -7.91
CA ARG A 424 -18.56 2.64 -9.00
C ARG A 424 -19.82 1.91 -8.53
N TRP A 425 -20.98 2.51 -8.73
CA TRP A 425 -22.24 1.89 -8.32
C TRP A 425 -23.40 2.34 -9.17
N GLN A 426 -24.20 1.40 -9.69
CA GLN A 426 -25.49 1.72 -10.28
C GLN A 426 -26.49 1.97 -9.14
N ARG A 427 -26.51 3.22 -8.65
CA ARG A 427 -27.26 3.65 -7.44
C ARG A 427 -28.68 3.10 -7.46
N PRO A 428 -29.07 2.28 -6.47
CA PRO A 428 -30.36 1.61 -6.51
C PRO A 428 -31.52 2.54 -6.12
N ASP A 429 -31.24 3.64 -5.40
CA ASP A 429 -32.20 4.66 -4.96
C ASP A 429 -32.50 5.73 -6.03
N THR A 430 -31.47 6.21 -6.75
CA THR A 430 -31.62 7.27 -7.77
C THR A 430 -31.68 6.74 -9.20
N GLY A 431 -31.18 5.53 -9.46
CA GLY A 431 -30.99 5.00 -10.80
C GLY A 431 -29.83 5.65 -11.57
N VAL A 432 -29.03 6.52 -10.95
CA VAL A 432 -27.88 7.19 -11.58
C VAL A 432 -26.61 6.36 -11.38
N LEU A 433 -25.77 6.28 -12.41
CA LEU A 433 -24.44 5.67 -12.25
C LEU A 433 -23.53 6.60 -11.45
N GLN A 434 -23.09 6.15 -10.29
CA GLN A 434 -22.01 6.75 -9.52
C GLN A 434 -20.67 6.34 -10.12
N THR A 435 -19.80 7.32 -10.40
CA THR A 435 -18.43 7.07 -10.84
C THR A 435 -17.48 6.89 -9.65
N PRO A 436 -16.52 5.95 -9.75
CA PRO A 436 -15.50 5.70 -8.74
C PRO A 436 -14.59 6.92 -8.58
N VAL A 437 -14.12 7.13 -7.35
CA VAL A 437 -13.14 8.17 -7.03
C VAL A 437 -12.04 7.56 -6.15
N ALA A 438 -10.76 7.84 -6.47
CA ALA A 438 -9.59 7.31 -5.78
C ALA A 438 -8.74 8.41 -5.10
N HIS A 439 -7.98 8.01 -4.08
CA HIS A 439 -6.81 8.71 -3.58
C HIS A 439 -5.55 7.97 -4.05
N LEU A 440 -4.54 8.72 -4.51
CA LEU A 440 -3.20 8.22 -4.79
C LEU A 440 -2.22 9.02 -3.93
N VAL A 441 -1.55 8.36 -2.98
CA VAL A 441 -0.72 9.03 -1.97
C VAL A 441 0.69 8.49 -2.01
N CYS A 442 1.68 9.37 -2.17
CA CYS A 442 3.10 9.03 -2.12
C CYS A 442 3.81 9.85 -1.04
N ASN A 443 5.12 9.65 -0.85
CA ASN A 443 5.95 10.41 0.09
C ASN A 443 7.29 10.84 -0.55
N PHE A 444 7.20 11.50 -1.71
CA PHE A 444 8.36 11.98 -2.48
C PHE A 444 8.97 13.25 -1.89
N ALA A 445 10.18 13.61 -2.35
CA ALA A 445 10.81 14.88 -2.05
C ALA A 445 10.00 16.06 -2.61
N GLU A 446 10.01 17.20 -1.90
CA GLU A 446 9.47 18.46 -2.42
C GLU A 446 10.47 19.15 -3.37
N GLY A 447 9.96 20.01 -4.25
CA GLY A 447 10.79 20.87 -5.09
C GLY A 447 11.47 21.98 -4.27
N VAL A 448 12.73 22.27 -4.58
CA VAL A 448 13.56 23.23 -3.85
C VAL A 448 13.73 24.52 -4.67
N ASN A 449 13.71 25.70 -4.02
CA ASN A 449 13.90 27.01 -4.66
C ASN A 449 13.00 27.27 -5.89
N GLY A 450 11.78 26.73 -5.90
CA GLY A 450 10.82 26.88 -7.01
C GLY A 450 11.07 25.95 -8.22
N GLN A 451 12.07 25.07 -8.16
CA GLN A 451 12.23 23.98 -9.13
C GLN A 451 11.18 22.88 -8.91
N PRO A 452 10.81 22.09 -9.94
CA PRO A 452 9.96 20.93 -9.76
C PRO A 452 10.64 19.89 -8.86
N ALA A 453 9.83 19.08 -8.17
CA ALA A 453 10.33 17.89 -7.49
C ALA A 453 11.03 16.95 -8.49
N LEU A 454 12.21 16.47 -8.11
CA LEU A 454 12.97 15.47 -8.86
C LEU A 454 12.75 14.10 -8.23
N LEU A 455 12.25 13.17 -9.04
CA LEU A 455 11.95 11.81 -8.62
C LEU A 455 13.15 10.90 -8.88
N THR A 456 13.45 10.00 -7.95
CA THR A 456 14.30 8.84 -8.23
C THR A 456 13.58 7.89 -9.19
N HIS A 457 14.28 6.92 -9.78
CA HIS A 457 13.60 5.91 -10.60
C HIS A 457 12.66 5.03 -9.76
N ASP A 458 12.99 4.76 -8.50
CA ASP A 458 12.12 4.09 -7.53
C ASP A 458 10.86 4.92 -7.19
N ASP A 459 10.95 6.25 -7.09
CA ASP A 459 9.77 7.12 -6.95
C ASP A 459 8.86 7.05 -8.19
N VAL A 460 9.45 6.92 -9.39
CA VAL A 460 8.70 6.73 -10.64
C VAL A 460 7.99 5.37 -10.66
N ILE A 461 8.68 4.30 -10.26
CA ILE A 461 8.10 2.95 -10.08
C ILE A 461 6.96 3.00 -9.05
N THR A 462 7.17 3.62 -7.90
CA THR A 462 6.16 3.82 -6.84
C THR A 462 4.93 4.55 -7.37
N LEU A 463 5.10 5.61 -8.17
CA LEU A 463 3.97 6.33 -8.75
C LEU A 463 3.16 5.44 -9.72
N PHE A 464 3.82 4.58 -10.50
CA PHE A 464 3.16 3.62 -11.39
C PHE A 464 2.43 2.51 -10.62
N HIS A 465 3.03 2.02 -9.53
CA HIS A 465 2.44 1.06 -8.60
C HIS A 465 1.09 1.57 -8.07
N GLU A 466 1.05 2.75 -7.45
CA GLU A 466 -0.20 3.32 -6.94
C GLU A 466 -1.22 3.57 -8.05
N PHE A 467 -0.75 4.01 -9.23
CA PHE A 467 -1.64 4.20 -10.37
C PHE A 467 -2.25 2.89 -10.87
N GLY A 468 -1.58 1.75 -10.73
CA GLY A 468 -2.14 0.44 -11.08
C GLY A 468 -3.34 0.05 -10.20
N HIS A 469 -3.25 0.24 -8.89
CA HIS A 469 -4.42 0.13 -7.99
C HIS A 469 -5.51 1.14 -8.39
N GLY A 470 -5.13 2.40 -8.64
CA GLY A 470 -6.05 3.44 -9.07
C GLY A 470 -6.80 3.09 -10.35
N LEU A 471 -6.13 2.48 -11.34
CA LEU A 471 -6.73 2.02 -12.60
C LEU A 471 -7.69 0.85 -12.38
N HIS A 472 -7.36 -0.09 -11.49
CA HIS A 472 -8.25 -1.21 -11.15
C HIS A 472 -9.55 -0.68 -10.52
N HIS A 473 -9.46 0.32 -9.64
CA HIS A 473 -10.64 0.97 -9.07
C HIS A 473 -11.43 1.80 -10.08
N MET A 474 -10.74 2.63 -10.87
CA MET A 474 -11.38 3.66 -11.70
C MET A 474 -11.90 3.17 -13.06
N LEU A 475 -11.33 2.10 -13.62
CA LEU A 475 -11.74 1.61 -14.96
C LEU A 475 -12.82 0.53 -14.91
N THR A 476 -13.14 0.00 -13.71
CA THR A 476 -14.18 -1.00 -13.48
C THR A 476 -15.48 -0.71 -14.23
N GLN A 477 -16.09 -1.73 -14.83
CA GLN A 477 -17.43 -1.66 -15.44
C GLN A 477 -18.50 -2.39 -14.63
N VAL A 478 -18.10 -2.99 -13.50
CA VAL A 478 -18.99 -3.63 -12.53
C VAL A 478 -19.92 -2.59 -11.92
N ASN A 479 -21.21 -2.86 -11.94
CA ASN A 479 -22.26 -1.96 -11.45
C ASN A 479 -22.62 -2.23 -10.00
N GLU A 480 -22.30 -3.40 -9.46
CA GLU A 480 -22.54 -3.77 -8.06
C GLU A 480 -21.39 -3.35 -7.14
N ARG A 481 -21.71 -2.60 -6.08
CA ARG A 481 -20.73 -1.88 -5.25
C ARG A 481 -19.73 -2.82 -4.58
N ASP A 482 -20.23 -3.89 -3.98
CA ASP A 482 -19.46 -4.82 -3.12
C ASP A 482 -18.43 -5.67 -3.89
N VAL A 483 -18.47 -5.62 -5.22
CA VAL A 483 -17.55 -6.33 -6.15
C VAL A 483 -16.98 -5.42 -7.24
N SER A 484 -17.13 -4.10 -7.10
CA SER A 484 -16.68 -3.11 -8.06
C SER A 484 -15.27 -2.60 -7.75
N GLY A 485 -14.47 -2.37 -8.79
CA GLY A 485 -13.10 -1.89 -8.62
C GLY A 485 -12.26 -2.91 -7.85
N ILE A 486 -11.58 -2.45 -6.80
CA ILE A 486 -10.83 -3.33 -5.90
C ILE A 486 -11.71 -4.08 -4.88
N SER A 487 -12.97 -3.68 -4.70
CA SER A 487 -13.87 -4.35 -3.75
C SER A 487 -14.15 -5.79 -4.18
N GLY A 488 -14.10 -6.73 -3.23
CA GLY A 488 -14.39 -8.14 -3.45
C GLY A 488 -13.31 -8.95 -4.18
N VAL A 489 -12.20 -8.33 -4.59
CA VAL A 489 -11.00 -8.98 -5.14
C VAL A 489 -10.25 -9.72 -4.05
N GLU A 490 -9.71 -10.90 -4.35
CA GLU A 490 -8.84 -11.64 -3.43
C GLU A 490 -7.55 -10.84 -3.12
N TRP A 491 -7.20 -10.70 -1.83
CA TRP A 491 -6.15 -9.76 -1.38
C TRP A 491 -4.75 -10.08 -1.92
N ASP A 492 -4.44 -11.36 -2.14
CA ASP A 492 -3.21 -11.86 -2.78
C ASP A 492 -3.19 -11.69 -4.31
N ALA A 493 -4.22 -11.06 -4.88
CA ALA A 493 -4.26 -10.55 -6.26
C ALA A 493 -4.44 -9.03 -6.36
N VAL A 494 -4.68 -8.29 -5.26
CA VAL A 494 -4.90 -6.83 -5.34
C VAL A 494 -3.68 -6.08 -5.85
N GLU A 495 -2.50 -6.67 -5.65
CA GLU A 495 -1.18 -6.20 -6.09
C GLU A 495 -0.83 -6.54 -7.55
N LEU A 496 -1.68 -7.29 -8.27
CA LEU A 496 -1.43 -7.62 -9.69
C LEU A 496 -1.40 -6.34 -10.55
N PRO A 497 -2.39 -5.42 -10.49
CA PRO A 497 -2.39 -4.23 -11.33
C PRO A 497 -1.34 -3.19 -10.97
N SER A 498 -0.98 -3.05 -9.69
CA SER A 498 0.06 -2.14 -9.21
C SER A 498 1.42 -2.56 -9.76
N GLN A 499 1.87 -3.77 -9.43
CA GLN A 499 3.15 -4.33 -9.89
C GLN A 499 3.23 -4.52 -11.41
N PHE A 500 2.09 -4.76 -12.07
CA PHE A 500 2.05 -4.82 -13.53
C PHE A 500 2.50 -3.49 -14.16
N MET A 501 2.01 -2.36 -13.64
CA MET A 501 2.34 -1.03 -14.19
C MET A 501 3.82 -0.69 -14.03
N GLU A 502 4.48 -1.12 -12.95
CA GLU A 502 5.91 -0.88 -12.68
C GLU A 502 6.83 -1.28 -13.85
N ASN A 503 6.47 -2.32 -14.60
CA ASN A 503 7.29 -2.84 -15.70
C ASN A 503 7.46 -1.82 -16.85
N PHE A 504 6.47 -0.96 -17.10
CA PHE A 504 6.58 0.08 -18.14
C PHE A 504 7.65 1.13 -17.83
N CYS A 505 8.06 1.27 -16.56
CA CYS A 505 9.19 2.13 -16.15
C CYS A 505 10.55 1.61 -16.68
N TRP A 506 10.60 0.41 -17.26
CA TRP A 506 11.80 -0.19 -17.85
C TRP A 506 11.77 -0.24 -19.39
N GLU A 507 10.71 0.25 -20.03
CA GLU A 507 10.60 0.25 -21.50
C GLU A 507 11.07 1.56 -22.12
N TRP A 508 12.05 1.51 -23.03
CA TRP A 508 12.55 2.70 -23.73
C TRP A 508 11.45 3.45 -24.50
N SER A 509 10.54 2.70 -25.13
CA SER A 509 9.41 3.23 -25.91
C SER A 509 8.50 4.11 -25.06
N VAL A 510 8.36 3.79 -23.76
CA VAL A 510 7.56 4.51 -22.76
C VAL A 510 8.39 5.58 -22.04
N LEU A 511 9.47 5.18 -21.37
CA LEU A 511 10.27 6.01 -20.47
C LEU A 511 10.82 7.28 -21.13
N ARG A 512 11.21 7.22 -22.41
CA ARG A 512 11.68 8.42 -23.16
C ARG A 512 10.66 9.56 -23.19
N HIS A 513 9.37 9.28 -22.98
CA HIS A 513 8.30 10.28 -22.92
C HIS A 513 8.10 10.86 -21.51
N MET A 514 8.63 10.21 -20.48
CA MET A 514 8.58 10.59 -19.06
C MET A 514 9.79 11.43 -18.62
N THR A 515 10.79 11.62 -19.49
CA THR A 515 12.07 12.26 -19.15
C THR A 515 12.26 13.62 -19.79
N ALA A 516 12.81 14.57 -19.03
CA ALA A 516 13.36 15.85 -19.48
C ALA A 516 14.31 16.38 -18.39
N HIS A 517 15.56 16.68 -18.74
CA HIS A 517 16.57 17.22 -17.83
C HIS A 517 16.12 18.55 -17.23
N VAL A 518 16.20 18.70 -15.91
CA VAL A 518 15.67 19.86 -15.18
C VAL A 518 16.20 21.20 -15.68
N GLU A 519 17.48 21.28 -16.08
CA GLU A 519 18.09 22.54 -16.56
C GLU A 519 17.95 22.77 -18.07
N THR A 520 17.94 21.71 -18.89
CA THR A 520 18.12 21.83 -20.36
C THR A 520 16.89 21.41 -21.15
N GLY A 521 15.95 20.68 -20.55
CA GLY A 521 14.77 20.11 -21.20
C GLY A 521 15.04 18.90 -22.11
N GLU A 522 16.31 18.52 -22.31
CA GLU A 522 16.68 17.37 -23.16
C GLU A 522 16.17 16.04 -22.57
N PRO A 523 15.74 15.08 -23.40
CA PRO A 523 15.30 13.76 -22.92
C PRO A 523 16.48 12.94 -22.39
N LEU A 524 16.19 11.90 -21.61
CA LEU A 524 17.22 10.99 -21.10
C LEU A 524 18.01 10.37 -22.28
N PRO A 525 19.36 10.48 -22.32
CA PRO A 525 20.15 9.87 -23.37
C PRO A 525 19.98 8.35 -23.40
N ARG A 526 19.82 7.76 -24.59
CA ARG A 526 19.63 6.31 -24.74
C ARG A 526 20.75 5.50 -24.06
N ALA A 527 22.00 5.96 -24.17
CA ALA A 527 23.15 5.33 -23.53
C ALA A 527 23.14 5.40 -21.98
N LEU A 528 22.39 6.32 -21.37
CA LEU A 528 22.19 6.36 -19.92
C LEU A 528 21.06 5.40 -19.51
N PHE A 529 19.98 5.35 -20.28
CA PHE A 529 18.93 4.33 -20.13
C PHE A 529 19.48 2.90 -20.26
N ASP A 530 20.34 2.62 -21.24
CA ASP A 530 20.92 1.27 -21.42
C ASP A 530 21.78 0.84 -20.21
N LYS A 531 22.41 1.80 -19.49
CA LYS A 531 23.11 1.53 -18.22
C LYS A 531 22.15 1.25 -17.07
N MET A 532 21.05 2.01 -16.96
CA MET A 532 19.98 1.73 -15.99
C MET A 532 19.42 0.32 -16.20
N LEU A 533 19.12 -0.04 -17.45
CA LEU A 533 18.59 -1.37 -17.81
C LEU A 533 19.60 -2.48 -17.49
N ALA A 534 20.89 -2.28 -17.75
CA ALA A 534 21.94 -3.22 -17.35
C ALA A 534 22.05 -3.40 -15.82
N ALA A 535 21.60 -2.42 -15.04
CA ALA A 535 21.56 -2.43 -13.59
C ALA A 535 20.18 -2.78 -13.00
N LYS A 536 19.14 -3.02 -13.82
CA LYS A 536 17.76 -3.33 -13.38
C LYS A 536 17.72 -4.41 -12.29
N ASN A 537 18.52 -5.45 -12.46
CA ASN A 537 18.54 -6.63 -11.58
C ASN A 537 19.70 -6.59 -10.57
N PHE A 538 20.27 -5.41 -10.31
CA PHE A 538 21.35 -5.25 -9.33
C PHE A 538 20.83 -5.52 -7.92
N GLN A 539 21.38 -6.55 -7.28
CA GLN A 539 21.01 -6.99 -5.94
C GLN A 539 19.55 -7.51 -5.79
N SER A 540 18.91 -7.91 -6.88
CA SER A 540 17.58 -8.57 -6.87
C SER A 540 17.54 -9.81 -5.95
N GLY A 541 18.66 -10.52 -5.77
CA GLY A 541 18.77 -11.64 -4.83
C GLY A 541 18.58 -11.19 -3.39
N LEU A 542 19.38 -10.20 -2.94
CA LEU A 542 19.25 -9.61 -1.60
C LEU A 542 17.86 -9.03 -1.36
N GLN A 543 17.32 -8.28 -2.31
CA GLN A 543 16.00 -7.67 -2.21
C GLN A 543 14.88 -8.73 -2.11
N THR A 544 14.93 -9.78 -2.93
CA THR A 544 13.93 -10.86 -2.92
C THR A 544 13.92 -11.62 -1.61
N LEU A 545 15.09 -12.04 -1.09
CA LEU A 545 15.15 -12.70 0.21
C LEU A 545 14.64 -11.81 1.35
N ARG A 546 14.86 -10.49 1.27
CA ARG A 546 14.37 -9.54 2.27
C ARG A 546 12.84 -9.43 2.27
N GLN A 547 12.19 -9.46 1.10
CA GLN A 547 10.73 -9.54 1.02
C GLN A 547 10.19 -10.89 1.51
N ILE A 548 10.95 -11.98 1.33
CA ILE A 548 10.57 -13.30 1.83
C ILE A 548 10.75 -13.39 3.35
N GLU A 549 11.80 -12.81 3.94
CA GLU A 549 11.96 -12.67 5.42
C GLU A 549 10.70 -12.06 6.03
N PHE A 550 10.20 -10.97 5.43
CA PHE A 550 9.01 -10.27 5.90
C PHE A 550 7.74 -11.13 5.76
N SER A 551 7.56 -11.76 4.60
CA SER A 551 6.39 -12.59 4.29
C SER A 551 6.33 -13.85 5.15
N LEU A 552 7.48 -14.48 5.40
CA LEU A 552 7.60 -15.70 6.19
C LEU A 552 7.46 -15.41 7.69
N PHE A 553 8.03 -14.29 8.18
CA PHE A 553 7.78 -13.83 9.55
C PHE A 553 6.29 -13.54 9.79
N ASP A 554 5.63 -12.79 8.89
CA ASP A 554 4.20 -12.50 9.00
C ASP A 554 3.34 -13.77 9.01
N MET A 555 3.60 -14.72 8.11
CA MET A 555 2.82 -15.97 8.06
C MET A 555 3.03 -16.81 9.33
N LEU A 556 4.27 -17.00 9.78
CA LEU A 556 4.57 -17.83 10.96
C LEU A 556 4.12 -17.19 12.27
N VAL A 557 4.22 -15.86 12.42
CA VAL A 557 3.79 -15.16 13.65
C VAL A 557 2.27 -15.19 13.86
N HIS A 558 1.50 -15.46 12.80
CA HIS A 558 0.05 -15.63 12.84
C HIS A 558 -0.42 -17.09 12.72
N ALA A 559 0.49 -18.05 12.51
CA ALA A 559 0.19 -19.46 12.31
C ALA A 559 0.73 -20.38 13.42
N GLU A 560 1.95 -20.11 13.91
CA GLU A 560 2.72 -21.03 14.77
C GLU A 560 3.18 -20.38 16.10
N HIS A 561 3.18 -19.05 16.21
CA HIS A 561 3.71 -18.34 17.38
C HIS A 561 2.75 -18.34 18.57
N ASP A 562 3.29 -18.56 19.77
CA ASP A 562 2.56 -18.35 21.03
C ASP A 562 2.57 -16.86 21.39
N PRO A 563 1.42 -16.15 21.36
CA PRO A 563 1.36 -14.70 21.60
C PRO A 563 1.78 -14.30 23.03
N ALA A 564 1.86 -15.23 23.98
CA ALA A 564 2.41 -14.97 25.31
C ALA A 564 3.95 -14.89 25.34
N GLN A 565 4.63 -15.26 24.24
CA GLN A 565 6.08 -15.28 24.11
C GLN A 565 6.61 -14.13 23.24
N ASP A 566 7.88 -13.79 23.43
CA ASP A 566 8.61 -12.87 22.55
C ASP A 566 8.70 -13.46 21.13
N PHE A 567 8.36 -12.68 20.11
CA PHE A 567 8.45 -13.06 18.69
C PHE A 567 9.84 -12.81 18.09
N MET A 568 10.73 -12.10 18.77
CA MET A 568 12.09 -11.82 18.27
C MET A 568 12.92 -13.10 18.02
N PRO A 569 12.83 -14.17 18.83
CA PRO A 569 13.39 -15.49 18.50
C PRO A 569 12.83 -16.09 17.20
N LEU A 570 11.53 -15.99 16.93
CA LEU A 570 10.94 -16.45 15.67
C LEU A 570 11.48 -15.66 14.47
N LEU A 571 11.58 -14.33 14.58
CA LEU A 571 12.19 -13.50 13.56
C LEU A 571 13.68 -13.83 13.35
N ALA A 572 14.40 -14.21 14.42
CA ALA A 572 15.77 -14.71 14.30
C ALA A 572 15.84 -16.06 13.57
N GLN A 573 14.94 -17.00 13.86
CA GLN A 573 14.83 -18.28 13.17
C GLN A 573 14.50 -18.12 11.68
N VAL A 574 13.57 -17.22 11.32
CA VAL A 574 13.28 -16.89 9.91
C VAL A 574 14.54 -16.37 9.22
N ARG A 575 15.34 -15.54 9.88
CA ARG A 575 16.64 -15.06 9.40
C ARG A 575 17.72 -16.14 9.36
N ASP A 576 17.64 -17.19 10.18
CA ASP A 576 18.49 -18.39 10.09
C ASP A 576 18.14 -19.23 8.87
N GLU A 577 16.87 -19.25 8.47
CA GLU A 577 16.39 -19.97 7.30
C GLU A 577 16.73 -19.24 5.98
N VAL A 578 16.36 -17.94 5.85
CA VAL A 578 16.39 -17.25 4.54
C VAL A 578 17.43 -16.15 4.41
N ALA A 579 17.89 -15.48 5.48
CA ALA A 579 18.70 -14.26 5.33
C ALA A 579 20.22 -14.55 5.18
N VAL A 580 20.85 -13.93 4.17
CA VAL A 580 22.32 -14.01 3.94
C VAL A 580 23.13 -12.98 4.74
N MET A 581 22.46 -12.01 5.36
CA MET A 581 23.05 -11.00 6.24
C MET A 581 22.16 -10.81 7.48
N ARG A 582 22.76 -10.61 8.66
CA ARG A 582 22.03 -10.26 9.87
C ARG A 582 22.02 -8.75 10.11
N PRO A 583 20.86 -8.17 10.47
CA PRO A 583 20.84 -6.86 11.11
C PRO A 583 21.38 -6.96 12.55
N PRO A 584 21.79 -5.84 13.16
CA PRO A 584 22.21 -5.79 14.57
C PRO A 584 21.12 -6.27 15.54
N ALA A 585 21.49 -6.78 16.71
CA ALA A 585 20.55 -7.29 17.72
C ALA A 585 19.58 -6.22 18.29
N PHE A 586 19.90 -4.94 18.14
CA PHE A 586 19.01 -3.82 18.49
C PHE A 586 17.93 -3.54 17.42
N ASN A 587 17.96 -4.20 16.26
CA ASN A 587 16.98 -3.98 15.20
C ASN A 587 15.56 -4.37 15.68
N ARG A 588 14.58 -3.49 15.42
CA ARG A 588 13.17 -3.61 15.80
C ARG A 588 12.26 -3.29 14.62
N MET A 589 12.60 -3.82 13.44
CA MET A 589 11.85 -3.62 12.20
C MET A 589 10.34 -3.91 12.37
N ALA A 590 10.00 -5.02 13.04
CA ALA A 590 8.62 -5.45 13.28
C ALA A 590 7.78 -4.39 14.02
N HIS A 591 8.37 -3.62 14.92
CA HIS A 591 7.70 -2.56 15.71
C HIS A 591 7.18 -1.38 14.90
N THR A 592 7.59 -1.27 13.62
CA THR A 592 7.04 -0.29 12.67
C THR A 592 6.43 -0.96 11.43
N PHE A 593 6.20 -2.29 11.46
CA PHE A 593 5.67 -3.06 10.34
C PHE A 593 4.14 -2.91 10.21
N SER A 594 3.73 -1.67 9.89
CA SER A 594 2.34 -1.22 9.84
C SER A 594 1.46 -2.04 8.89
N HIS A 595 2.03 -2.67 7.85
CA HIS A 595 1.31 -3.56 6.94
C HIS A 595 0.54 -4.66 7.69
N ILE A 596 1.13 -5.26 8.74
CA ILE A 596 0.56 -6.42 9.44
C ILE A 596 -0.03 -6.07 10.81
N PHE A 597 0.41 -4.97 11.44
CA PHE A 597 -0.07 -4.52 12.75
C PHE A 597 -1.02 -3.30 12.72
N ALA A 598 -1.14 -2.61 11.58
CA ALA A 598 -2.01 -1.43 11.40
C ALA A 598 -2.50 -1.28 9.94
N GLY A 599 -2.72 -2.42 9.26
CA GLY A 599 -3.05 -2.49 7.84
C GLY A 599 -3.58 -3.88 7.46
N GLY A 600 -3.97 -4.04 6.19
CA GLY A 600 -4.70 -5.22 5.70
C GLY A 600 -3.87 -6.49 5.45
N TYR A 601 -2.57 -6.50 5.72
CA TYR A 601 -1.65 -7.58 5.32
C TYR A 601 -1.31 -8.57 6.44
N ALA A 602 -2.08 -8.63 7.53
CA ALA A 602 -1.86 -9.61 8.60
C ALA A 602 -2.08 -11.05 8.10
N ALA A 603 -1.07 -11.91 8.21
CA ALA A 603 -1.01 -13.20 7.52
C ALA A 603 -1.33 -13.06 6.01
N GLY A 604 -0.71 -12.06 5.40
CA GLY A 604 -1.05 -11.52 4.09
C GLY A 604 0.08 -10.77 3.41
N TYR A 605 1.23 -10.52 4.04
CA TYR A 605 2.33 -9.78 3.40
C TYR A 605 2.95 -10.55 2.21
N TYR A 606 2.80 -11.87 2.19
CA TYR A 606 3.14 -12.70 1.04
C TYR A 606 2.41 -12.30 -0.27
N SER A 607 1.29 -11.58 -0.17
CA SER A 607 0.50 -11.08 -1.31
C SER A 607 1.37 -10.34 -2.32
N TYR A 608 2.37 -9.57 -1.87
CA TYR A 608 3.31 -8.90 -2.76
C TYR A 608 4.05 -9.89 -3.66
N LYS A 609 4.63 -10.96 -3.11
CA LYS A 609 5.39 -11.94 -3.91
C LYS A 609 4.48 -12.91 -4.67
N TRP A 610 3.27 -13.16 -4.19
CA TRP A 610 2.26 -13.98 -4.87
C TRP A 610 1.72 -13.27 -6.11
N ALA A 611 1.33 -12.01 -5.97
CA ALA A 611 0.92 -11.16 -7.08
C ALA A 611 2.08 -10.83 -8.04
N GLU A 612 3.34 -10.83 -7.59
CA GLU A 612 4.49 -10.60 -8.48
C GLU A 612 4.63 -11.72 -9.53
N VAL A 613 4.20 -12.95 -9.19
CA VAL A 613 4.06 -14.05 -10.16
C VAL A 613 3.01 -13.70 -11.21
N LEU A 614 1.84 -13.21 -10.76
CA LEU A 614 0.75 -12.83 -11.64
C LEU A 614 1.14 -11.64 -12.52
N SER A 615 1.79 -10.61 -11.97
CA SER A 615 2.09 -9.37 -12.68
C SER A 615 3.25 -9.51 -13.65
N ALA A 616 4.32 -10.24 -13.29
CA ALA A 616 5.41 -10.58 -14.21
C ALA A 616 4.90 -11.42 -15.39
N ASP A 617 4.08 -12.45 -15.12
CA ASP A 617 3.52 -13.29 -16.18
C ASP A 617 2.47 -12.55 -17.03
N ALA A 618 1.64 -11.70 -16.42
CA ALA A 618 0.76 -10.80 -17.17
C ALA A 618 1.55 -9.84 -18.06
N TYR A 619 2.65 -9.27 -17.56
CA TYR A 619 3.53 -8.41 -18.35
C TYR A 619 4.20 -9.16 -19.50
N ALA A 620 4.52 -10.44 -19.34
CA ALA A 620 5.04 -11.25 -20.42
C ALA A 620 4.09 -11.37 -21.63
N ALA A 621 2.78 -11.13 -21.48
CA ALA A 621 1.88 -11.01 -22.63
C ALA A 621 2.19 -9.76 -23.49
N PHE A 622 2.65 -8.67 -22.86
CA PHE A 622 3.08 -7.46 -23.56
C PHE A 622 4.45 -7.66 -24.21
N GLU A 623 5.37 -8.39 -23.57
CA GLU A 623 6.65 -8.80 -24.21
C GLU A 623 6.41 -9.69 -25.45
N GLU A 624 5.48 -10.64 -25.36
CA GLU A 624 5.08 -11.54 -26.46
C GLU A 624 4.40 -10.83 -27.64
N THR A 625 3.87 -9.62 -27.43
CA THR A 625 3.05 -8.88 -28.42
C THR A 625 3.59 -7.49 -28.74
N ALA A 626 4.73 -7.10 -28.20
CA ALA A 626 5.37 -5.83 -28.49
C ALA A 626 5.76 -5.71 -29.97
N ALA A 627 5.75 -4.49 -30.50
CA ALA A 627 6.32 -4.20 -31.80
C ALA A 627 7.87 -4.32 -31.77
N ASP A 628 8.51 -4.43 -32.94
CA ASP A 628 9.97 -4.55 -33.10
C ASP A 628 10.78 -3.43 -32.41
N ASP A 629 10.17 -2.27 -32.13
CA ASP A 629 10.79 -1.13 -31.43
C ASP A 629 10.53 -1.09 -29.92
N GLY A 630 9.91 -2.15 -29.37
CA GLY A 630 9.50 -2.26 -27.96
C GLY A 630 8.23 -1.47 -27.62
N THR A 631 7.45 -1.01 -28.59
CA THR A 631 6.15 -0.36 -28.29
C THR A 631 5.13 -1.41 -27.82
N PRO A 632 4.51 -1.26 -26.63
CA PRO A 632 3.54 -2.23 -26.14
C PRO A 632 2.24 -2.25 -26.97
N SER A 633 1.65 -3.43 -27.14
CA SER A 633 0.43 -3.62 -27.95
C SER A 633 -0.81 -3.01 -27.29
N VAL A 634 -1.51 -2.15 -28.04
CA VAL A 634 -2.83 -1.59 -27.64
C VAL A 634 -3.91 -2.68 -27.57
N GLU A 635 -3.81 -3.75 -28.39
CA GLU A 635 -4.75 -4.87 -28.30
C GLU A 635 -4.59 -5.62 -26.97
N THR A 636 -3.34 -5.88 -26.57
CA THR A 636 -3.01 -6.50 -25.28
C THR A 636 -3.40 -5.59 -24.11
N GLY A 637 -3.22 -4.26 -24.27
CA GLY A 637 -3.73 -3.24 -23.36
C GLY A 637 -5.26 -3.31 -23.18
N ARG A 638 -6.01 -3.45 -24.28
CA ARG A 638 -7.47 -3.58 -24.26
C ARG A 638 -7.92 -4.90 -23.62
N LEU A 639 -7.26 -6.02 -23.93
CA LEU A 639 -7.52 -7.31 -23.30
C LEU A 639 -7.26 -7.26 -21.79
N TYR A 640 -6.13 -6.67 -21.37
CA TYR A 640 -5.82 -6.47 -19.95
C TYR A 640 -6.87 -5.61 -19.25
N ARG A 641 -7.29 -4.51 -19.89
CA ARG A 641 -8.37 -3.64 -19.42
C ARG A 641 -9.66 -4.43 -19.21
N GLN A 642 -10.12 -5.17 -20.20
CA GLN A 642 -11.37 -5.94 -20.15
C GLN A 642 -11.34 -7.14 -19.20
N ALA A 643 -10.20 -7.83 -19.10
CA ALA A 643 -10.07 -9.05 -18.33
C ALA A 643 -9.72 -8.82 -16.85
N ILE A 644 -8.95 -7.76 -16.54
CA ILE A 644 -8.53 -7.44 -15.18
C ILE A 644 -9.27 -6.18 -14.69
N LEU A 645 -8.93 -5.01 -15.25
CA LEU A 645 -9.31 -3.70 -14.69
C LEU A 645 -10.83 -3.43 -14.72
N GLU A 646 -11.53 -3.87 -15.77
CA GLU A 646 -12.98 -3.68 -15.92
C GLU A 646 -13.80 -4.68 -15.08
N ALA A 647 -13.20 -5.81 -14.68
CA ALA A 647 -13.89 -6.95 -14.07
C ALA A 647 -13.97 -6.89 -12.53
N GLY A 648 -13.02 -6.22 -11.88
CA GLY A 648 -12.98 -6.08 -10.42
C GLY A 648 -13.16 -7.40 -9.67
N GLY A 649 -13.83 -7.34 -8.51
CA GLY A 649 -14.19 -8.52 -7.72
C GLY A 649 -15.37 -9.35 -8.25
N SER A 650 -15.95 -9.02 -9.41
CA SER A 650 -17.12 -9.72 -9.97
C SER A 650 -16.79 -11.09 -10.56
N ARG A 651 -15.49 -11.37 -10.79
CA ARG A 651 -14.94 -12.66 -11.24
C ARG A 651 -13.68 -12.98 -10.40
N PRO A 652 -13.51 -14.21 -9.88
CA PRO A 652 -12.33 -14.60 -9.13
C PRO A 652 -11.02 -14.27 -9.85
N ALA A 653 -10.01 -13.80 -9.13
CA ALA A 653 -8.77 -13.30 -9.72
C ALA A 653 -8.06 -14.29 -10.65
N LEU A 654 -8.05 -15.60 -10.33
CA LEU A 654 -7.48 -16.63 -11.21
C LEU A 654 -8.21 -16.74 -12.56
N GLU A 655 -9.53 -16.59 -12.55
CA GLU A 655 -10.35 -16.68 -13.77
C GLU A 655 -10.28 -15.38 -14.59
N SER A 656 -10.10 -14.23 -13.94
CA SER A 656 -9.71 -12.97 -14.59
C SER A 656 -8.32 -13.07 -15.24
N PHE A 657 -7.34 -13.64 -14.54
CA PHE A 657 -6.02 -13.92 -15.10
C PHE A 657 -6.08 -14.88 -16.30
N LYS A 658 -6.81 -16.00 -16.19
CA LYS A 658 -7.01 -16.94 -17.31
C LYS A 658 -7.71 -16.28 -18.50
N ALA A 659 -8.70 -15.41 -18.26
CA ALA A 659 -9.39 -14.68 -19.32
C ALA A 659 -8.46 -13.72 -20.08
N PHE A 660 -7.45 -13.15 -19.40
CA PHE A 660 -6.41 -12.34 -20.03
C PHE A 660 -5.36 -13.21 -20.75
N ARG A 661 -4.83 -14.23 -20.05
CA ARG A 661 -3.59 -14.93 -20.41
C ARG A 661 -3.80 -16.22 -21.21
N GLY A 662 -5.03 -16.74 -21.25
CA GLY A 662 -5.38 -18.03 -21.87
C GLY A 662 -4.90 -19.27 -21.12
N ARG A 663 -4.26 -19.11 -19.96
CA ARG A 663 -3.68 -20.18 -19.13
C ARG A 663 -3.50 -19.75 -17.68
N GLU A 664 -3.08 -20.68 -16.83
CA GLU A 664 -2.68 -20.42 -15.44
C GLU A 664 -1.31 -19.70 -15.35
N PRO A 665 -1.04 -18.99 -14.25
CA PRO A 665 0.21 -18.26 -14.04
C PRO A 665 1.41 -19.19 -13.83
N ASN A 666 2.60 -18.74 -14.19
CA ASN A 666 3.86 -19.45 -13.94
C ASN A 666 4.97 -18.54 -13.40
N LEU A 667 6.01 -19.14 -12.82
CA LEU A 667 7.13 -18.44 -12.17
C LEU A 667 8.24 -17.98 -13.13
N ASP A 668 8.25 -18.43 -14.39
CA ASP A 668 9.40 -18.28 -15.27
C ASP A 668 9.60 -16.81 -15.69
N ALA A 669 8.49 -16.08 -15.87
CA ALA A 669 8.51 -14.64 -16.13
C ALA A 669 9.14 -13.88 -14.95
N LEU A 670 8.69 -14.14 -13.72
CA LEU A 670 9.22 -13.52 -12.50
C LEU A 670 10.72 -13.76 -12.32
N LEU A 671 11.16 -15.02 -12.46
CA LEU A 671 12.58 -15.37 -12.33
C LEU A 671 13.44 -14.68 -13.40
N ARG A 672 12.97 -14.63 -14.65
CA ARG A 672 13.65 -13.92 -15.75
C ARG A 672 13.70 -12.41 -15.50
N HIS A 673 12.59 -11.80 -15.09
CA HIS A 673 12.50 -10.36 -14.81
C HIS A 673 13.40 -9.94 -13.66
N GLN A 674 13.59 -10.81 -12.66
CA GLN A 674 14.51 -10.62 -11.52
C GLN A 674 15.96 -11.07 -11.81
N GLY A 675 16.28 -11.55 -13.02
CA GLY A 675 17.63 -11.98 -13.40
C GLY A 675 18.11 -13.28 -12.73
N MET A 676 17.17 -14.13 -12.31
CA MET A 676 17.40 -15.38 -11.58
C MET A 676 17.20 -16.63 -12.45
N VAL A 677 17.86 -16.65 -13.63
CA VAL A 677 17.77 -17.72 -14.65
C VAL A 677 19.14 -18.18 -15.15
#